data_AF-A8PDH4-F1
#
_entry.id   AF-A8PDH4-F1
#
_cell.length_a   1.000
_cell.length_b   1.000
_cell.length_c   1.000
_cell.angle_alpha   90.00
_cell.angle_beta   90.00
_cell.angle_gamma   90.00
#
_symmetry.space_group_name_H-M   'P 1'
#
loop_
_entity.id
_entity.type
_entity.pdbx_description
1 polymer ?
#
loop_
_entity_poly.entity_id
_entity_poly.type
_entity_poly.pdbx_seq_one_letter_code
_entity_poly.pdbx_strand_id
1 'polypeptide(L)'
;MGKGNWVADLRAVISELPYSTSFPDAQSVRDEQIWLDLTKDIRTGADKWLHTLLEDNELLYLLHGRKERVGSGEVRVVRRSLRGYLRIGNRDHRVALTKLLVANHTLRSVTGRWAGIPLNERWCRMCGQAEETPEHVLLECRGVAEVITQRQRVRQLLMNVLKPDDMERIRSVGSRGTDQLRILISIDKASVIVAPFAYKVMKTVRQSPFVPTTYWADESSGSSSLLVSLGVTVPTRLLDLGNTHTHNHSIRPIWRNVLWDIVALLDSLGVEWSTVDPLAYANAGEATLICDFIITIGVKPHSLSHRAAEAAANAVANILQAAGFPQIEVAFIESTYRLQANLMGFKALRWEPIQGLRKPFTPTLGLSISPHKSPHCEGTGGLFFRLNTDKSDNRVVLLTCAHVARPDVLRLNRQYTRQNESQPREDIILLGDKSFTSATEDIVKFEINHMKAISSWERSLSKVPPQEEGEPDEVSSTRQYWTHRIADTKKMIAAAKDIHSYATKNLAPAASRILGSVLHCSEIEVDADGFRCDWAFIEVDGHRLESEDFQRNKLFVGGNKTSVDWENFMFPQHHDRRDFQVPQDSLLQLGGYVSEAEFQNPQNYDVHDMQALLAVKNGFTTGTTFGRVNGLESVTRCYPEVGGVAQTALEFVVCGYDTKTAKNDRFSDGGDSGSIVAGRDGRIIGQVTGGAGLTDGTDKTYITPYFALKNAIERKYPSAYPLPAAI
;
A
#
# COMPACT_ATOMS: atom_id res chain seq x y z
N MET A 1 -43.36 -16.67 8.02
CA MET A 1 -42.68 -15.70 8.90
C MET A 1 -43.70 -15.16 9.90
N GLY A 2 -43.53 -15.45 11.19
CA GLY A 2 -44.42 -14.98 12.25
C GLY A 2 -44.26 -13.48 12.49
N LYS A 3 -45.33 -12.82 12.96
CA LYS A 3 -45.32 -11.38 13.28
C LYS A 3 -44.26 -11.12 14.37
N GLY A 4 -43.35 -10.17 14.12
CA GLY A 4 -42.32 -9.76 15.07
C GLY A 4 -42.92 -9.31 16.39
N ASN A 5 -42.42 -9.87 17.48
CA ASN A 5 -42.80 -9.50 18.85
C ASN A 5 -41.56 -8.91 19.51
N TRP A 6 -41.57 -7.60 19.75
CA TRP A 6 -40.44 -6.86 20.31
C TRP A 6 -39.93 -7.45 21.63
N VAL A 7 -40.79 -8.09 22.43
CA VAL A 7 -40.39 -8.76 23.69
C VAL A 7 -39.55 -10.01 23.41
N ALA A 8 -39.93 -10.78 22.38
CA ALA A 8 -39.19 -11.97 21.96
C ALA A 8 -37.84 -11.57 21.34
N ASP A 9 -37.83 -10.52 20.52
CA ASP A 9 -36.61 -9.98 19.92
C ASP A 9 -35.65 -9.45 20.99
N LEU A 10 -36.15 -8.70 21.98
CA LEU A 10 -35.33 -8.18 23.07
C LEU A 10 -34.78 -9.29 23.97
N ARG A 11 -35.58 -10.34 24.22
CA ARG A 11 -35.13 -11.52 24.94
C ARG A 11 -34.02 -12.27 24.20
N ALA A 12 -34.14 -12.41 22.87
CA ALA A 12 -33.12 -13.01 22.03
C ALA A 12 -31.80 -12.21 22.11
N VAL A 13 -31.87 -10.89 21.94
CA VAL A 13 -30.69 -10.01 22.02
C VAL A 13 -30.02 -10.08 23.40
N ILE A 14 -30.80 -10.11 24.50
CA ILE A 14 -30.24 -10.22 25.85
C ILE A 14 -29.60 -11.59 26.09
N SER A 15 -30.14 -12.65 25.50
CA SER A 15 -29.55 -14.00 25.61
C SER A 15 -28.23 -14.16 24.87
N GLU A 16 -27.94 -13.30 23.89
CA GLU A 16 -26.69 -13.28 23.14
C GLU A 16 -25.58 -12.43 23.80
N LEU A 17 -25.88 -11.76 24.92
CA LEU A 17 -24.86 -11.00 25.64
C LEU A 17 -23.75 -11.94 26.14
N PRO A 18 -22.47 -11.51 26.10
CA PRO A 18 -21.35 -12.35 26.53
C PRO A 18 -21.26 -12.50 28.07
N TYR A 19 -22.30 -12.11 28.80
CA TYR A 19 -22.45 -12.23 30.24
C TYR A 19 -23.92 -12.46 30.59
N SER A 20 -24.17 -13.15 31.72
CA SER A 20 -25.52 -13.49 32.14
C SER A 20 -26.31 -12.27 32.60
N THR A 21 -27.56 -12.13 32.15
CA THR A 21 -28.54 -11.15 32.62
C THR A 21 -29.93 -11.78 32.56
N SER A 22 -30.73 -11.64 33.60
CA SER A 22 -32.09 -12.22 33.67
C SER A 22 -33.11 -11.32 32.97
N PHE A 23 -33.81 -11.87 31.99
CA PHE A 23 -34.93 -11.17 31.35
C PHE A 23 -36.18 -11.20 32.25
N PRO A 24 -36.93 -10.09 32.37
CA PRO A 24 -38.16 -10.04 33.18
C PRO A 24 -39.20 -11.07 32.77
N ASP A 25 -40.00 -11.56 33.73
CA ASP A 25 -41.13 -12.42 33.41
C ASP A 25 -42.20 -11.66 32.58
N ALA A 26 -43.06 -12.42 31.88
CA ALA A 26 -44.04 -11.83 30.97
C ALA A 26 -45.13 -11.00 31.67
N GLN A 27 -45.33 -11.20 32.98
CA GLN A 27 -46.35 -10.50 33.77
C GLN A 27 -45.85 -9.13 34.24
N SER A 28 -44.53 -8.97 34.34
CA SER A 28 -43.85 -7.80 34.91
C SER A 28 -43.35 -6.81 33.85
N VAL A 29 -43.55 -7.10 32.56
CA VAL A 29 -43.17 -6.26 31.40
C VAL A 29 -43.79 -4.84 31.44
N ARG A 30 -44.86 -4.63 32.21
CA ARG A 30 -45.54 -3.33 32.33
C ARG A 30 -44.96 -2.41 33.43
N ASP A 31 -44.07 -2.92 34.26
CA ASP A 31 -43.42 -2.14 35.31
C ASP A 31 -42.19 -1.41 34.76
N GLU A 32 -42.19 -0.08 34.85
CA GLU A 32 -41.10 0.77 34.40
C GLU A 32 -39.81 0.54 35.21
N GLN A 33 -39.93 0.26 36.52
CA GLN A 33 -38.78 0.07 37.40
C GLN A 33 -37.95 -1.16 36.99
N ILE A 34 -38.61 -2.20 36.51
CA ILE A 34 -37.97 -3.43 36.04
C ILE A 34 -37.11 -3.19 34.79
N TRP A 35 -37.55 -2.31 33.89
CA TRP A 35 -36.75 -1.93 32.73
C TRP A 35 -35.54 -1.05 33.11
N LEU A 36 -35.70 -0.19 34.11
CA LEU A 36 -34.60 0.59 34.68
C LEU A 36 -33.55 -0.32 35.34
N ASP A 37 -33.99 -1.30 36.11
CA ASP A 37 -33.12 -2.28 36.77
C ASP A 37 -32.42 -3.19 35.75
N LEU A 38 -33.15 -3.71 34.75
CA LEU A 38 -32.54 -4.47 33.65
C LEU A 38 -31.50 -3.63 32.89
N THR A 39 -31.79 -2.36 32.62
CA THR A 39 -30.83 -1.45 31.97
C THR A 39 -29.57 -1.27 32.82
N LYS A 40 -29.73 -1.16 34.14
CA LYS A 40 -28.62 -1.06 35.09
C LYS A 40 -27.81 -2.36 35.16
N ASP A 41 -28.46 -3.52 35.13
CA ASP A 41 -27.81 -4.83 35.14
C ASP A 41 -27.04 -5.07 33.84
N ILE A 42 -27.63 -4.78 32.69
CA ILE A 42 -26.94 -4.84 31.39
C ILE A 42 -25.71 -3.95 31.40
N ARG A 43 -25.81 -2.71 31.88
CA ARG A 43 -24.66 -1.79 31.98
C ARG A 43 -23.58 -2.32 32.91
N THR A 44 -23.97 -2.85 34.06
CA THR A 44 -23.04 -3.39 35.07
C THR A 44 -22.34 -4.64 34.57
N GLY A 45 -23.07 -5.53 33.88
CA GLY A 45 -22.56 -6.72 33.22
C GLY A 45 -21.58 -6.38 32.10
N ALA A 46 -21.92 -5.44 31.21
CA ALA A 46 -21.02 -4.96 30.17
C ALA A 46 -19.73 -4.38 30.74
N ASP A 47 -19.85 -3.57 31.79
CA ASP A 47 -18.71 -2.97 32.48
C ASP A 47 -17.80 -4.04 33.12
N LYS A 48 -18.38 -5.09 33.72
CA LYS A 48 -17.62 -6.21 34.29
C LYS A 48 -16.94 -7.03 33.18
N TRP A 49 -17.66 -7.37 32.13
CA TRP A 49 -17.14 -8.13 31.00
C TRP A 49 -15.99 -7.40 30.29
N LEU A 50 -16.14 -6.11 29.98
CA LEU A 50 -15.07 -5.29 29.39
C LEU A 50 -13.84 -5.22 30.28
N HIS A 51 -14.04 -5.12 31.59
CA HIS A 51 -12.92 -5.11 32.54
C HIS A 51 -12.18 -6.44 32.52
N THR A 52 -12.90 -7.58 32.61
CA THR A 52 -12.30 -8.92 32.52
C THR A 52 -11.56 -9.13 31.20
N LEU A 53 -12.16 -8.73 30.07
CA LEU A 53 -11.52 -8.85 28.74
C LEU A 53 -10.19 -8.09 28.66
N LEU A 54 -10.09 -6.94 29.32
CA LEU A 54 -8.85 -6.15 29.37
C LEU A 54 -7.81 -6.76 30.30
N GLU A 55 -8.20 -7.17 31.51
CA GLU A 55 -7.29 -7.71 32.52
C GLU A 55 -6.75 -9.10 32.13
N ASP A 56 -7.57 -9.94 31.49
CA ASP A 56 -7.16 -11.29 31.07
C ASP A 56 -6.22 -11.26 29.85
N ASN A 57 -6.15 -10.13 29.13
CA ASN A 57 -5.27 -9.99 27.99
C ASN A 57 -3.87 -9.55 28.42
N GLU A 58 -2.93 -10.50 28.45
CA GLU A 58 -1.52 -10.28 28.79
C GLU A 58 -0.83 -9.20 27.93
N LEU A 59 -1.27 -8.99 26.68
CA LEU A 59 -0.70 -7.96 25.80
C LEU A 59 -1.10 -6.54 26.22
N LEU A 60 -2.23 -6.39 26.90
CA LEU A 60 -2.76 -5.10 27.33
C LEU A 60 -2.28 -4.72 28.73
N TYR A 61 -1.15 -5.28 29.18
CA TYR A 61 -0.65 -5.05 30.54
C TYR A 61 -0.49 -3.56 30.87
N LEU A 62 -0.10 -2.71 29.93
CA LEU A 62 0.00 -1.26 30.17
C LEU A 62 -1.35 -0.56 30.43
N LEU A 63 -2.48 -1.26 30.22
CA LEU A 63 -3.84 -0.78 30.46
C LEU A 63 -4.50 -1.43 31.68
N HIS A 64 -3.91 -2.48 32.25
CA HIS A 64 -4.42 -3.17 33.44
C HIS A 64 -4.49 -2.26 34.66
N GLY A 65 -5.53 -2.43 35.47
CA GLY A 65 -5.74 -1.72 36.73
C GLY A 65 -5.78 -0.20 36.60
N ARG A 66 -6.03 0.33 35.38
CA ARG A 66 -5.91 1.75 35.07
C ARG A 66 -6.86 2.59 35.92
N LYS A 67 -6.29 3.52 36.68
CA LYS A 67 -7.02 4.51 37.49
C LYS A 67 -7.04 5.85 36.79
N GLU A 68 -8.17 6.54 36.82
CA GLU A 68 -8.34 7.88 36.28
C GLU A 68 -8.69 8.85 37.41
N ARG A 69 -8.28 10.12 37.25
CA ARG A 69 -8.73 11.18 38.14
C ARG A 69 -10.14 11.63 37.72
N VAL A 70 -11.11 11.52 38.61
CA VAL A 70 -12.50 11.95 38.38
C VAL A 70 -12.75 13.36 38.92
N GLY A 71 -13.92 13.96 38.65
CA GLY A 71 -14.20 15.38 38.93
C GLY A 71 -13.98 15.86 40.38
N SER A 72 -14.03 14.95 41.37
CA SER A 72 -13.70 15.23 42.78
C SER A 72 -12.20 15.31 43.07
N GLY A 73 -11.34 15.04 42.08
CA GLY A 73 -9.90 14.90 42.26
C GLY A 73 -9.46 13.52 42.74
N GLU A 74 -10.39 12.63 43.09
CA GLU A 74 -10.12 11.25 43.50
C GLU A 74 -9.62 10.40 42.32
N VAL A 75 -8.71 9.46 42.59
CA VAL A 75 -8.14 8.54 41.59
C VAL A 75 -8.72 7.15 41.80
N ARG A 76 -9.59 6.70 40.87
CA ARG A 76 -10.27 5.40 40.95
C ARG A 76 -10.26 4.67 39.61
N VAL A 77 -10.51 3.36 39.64
CA VAL A 77 -10.66 2.56 38.40
C VAL A 77 -11.91 3.02 37.65
N VAL A 78 -11.75 3.41 36.39
CA VAL A 78 -12.87 3.83 35.53
C VAL A 78 -12.95 2.87 34.34
N ARG A 79 -14.03 2.09 34.29
CA ARG A 79 -14.25 1.01 33.31
C ARG A 79 -14.44 1.52 31.88
N ARG A 80 -15.24 2.58 31.70
CA ARG A 80 -15.46 3.26 30.41
C ARG A 80 -15.16 4.75 30.50
N SER A 81 -14.19 5.22 29.74
CA SER A 81 -13.86 6.66 29.63
C SER A 81 -13.10 6.93 28.33
N LEU A 82 -13.36 8.11 27.73
CA LEU A 82 -12.55 8.60 26.62
C LEU A 82 -11.20 9.11 27.15
N ARG A 83 -10.17 8.27 27.02
CA ARG A 83 -8.83 8.48 27.57
C ARG A 83 -8.13 9.70 26.98
N GLY A 84 -7.34 10.41 27.79
CA GLY A 84 -6.64 11.63 27.37
C GLY A 84 -5.72 11.47 26.17
N TYR A 85 -5.01 10.34 26.08
CA TYR A 85 -4.12 10.07 24.95
C TYR A 85 -4.85 10.01 23.60
N LEU A 86 -6.16 9.71 23.57
CA LEU A 86 -6.98 9.72 22.36
C LEU A 86 -7.38 11.14 21.93
N ARG A 87 -7.22 12.14 22.80
CA ARG A 87 -7.54 13.56 22.51
C ARG A 87 -6.33 14.35 22.00
N ILE A 88 -5.16 13.71 21.87
CA ILE A 88 -3.95 14.36 21.37
C ILE A 88 -4.16 14.82 19.92
N GLY A 89 -4.00 16.12 19.65
CA GLY A 89 -4.33 16.71 18.34
C GLY A 89 -3.46 16.19 17.19
N ASN A 90 -2.17 15.97 17.43
CA ASN A 90 -1.28 15.39 16.42
C ASN A 90 -1.60 13.89 16.21
N ARG A 91 -1.97 13.53 14.98
CA ARG A 91 -2.35 12.15 14.61
C ARG A 91 -1.23 11.14 14.87
N ASP A 92 0.00 11.47 14.49
CA ASP A 92 1.10 10.51 14.55
C ASP A 92 1.52 10.21 15.98
N HIS A 93 1.53 11.23 16.85
CA HIS A 93 1.78 11.06 18.28
C HIS A 93 0.69 10.21 18.93
N ARG A 94 -0.58 10.51 18.63
CA ARG A 94 -1.73 9.75 19.11
C ARG A 94 -1.65 8.29 18.68
N VAL A 95 -1.42 8.02 17.39
CA VAL A 95 -1.31 6.67 16.85
C VAL A 95 -0.13 5.92 17.46
N ALA A 96 1.04 6.56 17.60
CA ALA A 96 2.21 5.90 18.19
C ALA A 96 1.98 5.49 19.64
N LEU A 97 1.43 6.37 20.47
CA LEU A 97 1.15 6.04 21.87
C LEU A 97 0.04 4.99 21.99
N THR A 98 -1.02 5.06 21.19
CA THR A 98 -2.07 4.03 21.17
C THR A 98 -1.50 2.67 20.76
N LYS A 99 -0.71 2.62 19.68
CA LYS A 99 -0.04 1.40 19.21
C LYS A 99 0.88 0.79 20.27
N LEU A 100 1.61 1.64 21.00
CA LEU A 100 2.44 1.21 22.13
C LEU A 100 1.61 0.54 23.23
N LEU A 101 0.47 1.11 23.58
CA LEU A 101 -0.40 0.66 24.67
C LEU A 101 -1.17 -0.62 24.37
N VAL A 102 -1.53 -0.84 23.10
CA VAL A 102 -2.33 -2.00 22.67
C VAL A 102 -1.48 -3.11 22.04
N ALA A 103 -0.16 -3.09 22.31
CA ALA A 103 0.81 -4.06 21.79
C ALA A 103 0.81 -4.20 20.25
N ASN A 104 0.48 -3.13 19.51
CA ASN A 104 0.53 -3.08 18.05
C ASN A 104 1.76 -2.27 17.60
N HIS A 105 2.94 -2.71 18.00
CA HIS A 105 4.19 -1.99 17.79
C HIS A 105 5.35 -2.93 17.45
N THR A 106 6.45 -2.36 16.94
CA THR A 106 7.57 -3.12 16.39
C THR A 106 8.63 -3.54 17.40
N LEU A 107 8.45 -3.29 18.71
CA LEU A 107 9.42 -3.72 19.73
C LEU A 107 9.49 -5.24 19.86
N ARG A 108 10.67 -5.78 20.23
CA ARG A 108 10.88 -7.24 20.37
C ARG A 108 10.00 -7.88 21.44
N SER A 109 9.53 -7.15 22.44
CA SER A 109 8.54 -7.69 23.40
C SER A 109 7.29 -8.23 22.70
N VAL A 110 6.90 -7.64 21.55
CA VAL A 110 5.78 -8.06 20.72
C VAL A 110 6.25 -8.89 19.53
N THR A 111 7.21 -8.41 18.74
CA THR A 111 7.62 -9.12 17.51
C THR A 111 8.34 -10.44 17.81
N GLY A 112 9.08 -10.52 18.91
CA GLY A 112 9.71 -11.75 19.38
C GLY A 112 8.70 -12.79 19.85
N ARG A 113 7.51 -12.38 20.31
CA ARG A 113 6.41 -13.31 20.61
C ARG A 113 5.91 -14.00 19.35
N TRP A 114 5.74 -13.25 18.26
CA TRP A 114 5.31 -13.79 16.97
C TRP A 114 6.34 -14.77 16.40
N ALA A 115 7.63 -14.51 16.65
CA ALA A 115 8.73 -15.36 16.22
C ALA A 115 9.03 -16.54 17.17
N GLY A 116 8.25 -16.75 18.24
CA GLY A 116 8.48 -17.82 19.21
C GLY A 116 9.76 -17.65 20.06
N ILE A 117 10.36 -16.46 20.06
CA ILE A 117 11.60 -16.17 20.80
C ILE A 117 11.28 -16.09 22.30
N PRO A 118 11.99 -16.82 23.17
CA PRO A 118 11.86 -16.70 24.63
C PRO A 118 12.02 -15.25 25.12
N LEU A 119 11.28 -14.86 26.16
CA LEU A 119 11.25 -13.47 26.64
C LEU A 119 12.66 -12.94 26.98
N ASN A 120 13.47 -13.77 27.64
CA ASN A 120 14.85 -13.51 28.04
C ASN A 120 15.84 -13.34 26.87
N GLU A 121 15.42 -13.64 25.63
CA GLU A 121 16.24 -13.50 24.42
C GLU A 121 15.80 -12.30 23.55
N ARG A 122 14.78 -11.55 23.98
CA ARG A 122 14.21 -10.40 23.26
C ARG A 122 14.99 -9.11 23.53
N TRP A 123 16.30 -9.13 23.30
CA TRP A 123 17.20 -8.01 23.60
C TRP A 123 16.85 -6.71 22.87
N CYS A 124 17.01 -5.58 23.57
CA CYS A 124 16.82 -4.24 23.03
C CYS A 124 17.82 -3.95 21.93
N ARG A 125 17.35 -3.59 20.74
CA ARG A 125 18.18 -3.24 19.58
C ARG A 125 19.05 -2.01 19.81
N MET A 126 18.66 -1.13 20.72
CA MET A 126 19.41 0.08 21.01
C MET A 126 20.61 -0.18 21.94
N CYS A 127 20.44 -1.00 22.99
CA CYS A 127 21.48 -1.17 24.01
C CYS A 127 22.06 -2.59 24.10
N GLY A 128 21.32 -3.61 23.67
CA GLY A 128 21.69 -5.02 23.81
C GLY A 128 21.73 -5.54 25.25
N GLN A 129 21.34 -4.76 26.26
CA GLN A 129 21.54 -5.08 27.68
C GLN A 129 20.28 -5.52 28.45
N ALA A 130 19.09 -5.32 27.88
CA ALA A 130 17.81 -5.63 28.51
C ALA A 130 16.76 -6.01 27.47
N GLU A 131 15.63 -6.55 27.92
CA GLU A 131 14.50 -6.87 27.04
C GLU A 131 13.91 -5.60 26.39
N GLU A 132 13.54 -5.70 25.11
CA GLU A 132 12.99 -4.57 24.36
C GLU A 132 11.50 -4.34 24.66
N THR A 133 11.22 -3.76 25.82
CA THR A 133 9.86 -3.41 26.25
C THR A 133 9.58 -1.90 26.14
N PRO A 134 8.30 -1.48 26.07
CA PRO A 134 7.90 -0.07 26.10
C PRO A 134 8.54 0.74 27.23
N GLU A 135 8.49 0.22 28.46
CA GLU A 135 9.07 0.86 29.63
C GLU A 135 10.60 0.94 29.54
N HIS A 136 11.27 -0.09 29.03
CA HIS A 136 12.71 -0.05 28.82
C HIS A 136 13.09 1.05 27.83
N VAL A 137 12.52 1.05 26.62
CA VAL A 137 12.92 1.98 25.55
C VAL A 137 12.59 3.44 25.88
N LEU A 138 11.52 3.69 26.64
CA LEU A 138 11.11 5.04 27.02
C LEU A 138 11.80 5.55 28.29
N LEU A 139 11.90 4.73 29.33
CA LEU A 139 12.26 5.19 30.67
C LEU A 139 13.69 4.87 31.05
N GLU A 140 14.30 3.83 30.49
CA GLU A 140 15.52 3.21 31.02
C GLU A 140 16.68 3.15 30.03
N CYS A 141 16.43 2.89 28.75
CA CYS A 141 17.45 2.65 27.74
C CYS A 141 18.52 3.75 27.67
N ARG A 142 19.77 3.32 27.56
CA ARG A 142 20.96 4.19 27.44
C ARG A 142 21.76 3.91 26.16
N GLY A 143 21.19 3.16 25.22
CA GLY A 143 21.87 2.75 23.99
C GLY A 143 22.04 3.87 22.96
N VAL A 144 21.17 4.89 22.98
CA VAL A 144 21.19 5.99 22.00
C VAL A 144 21.23 7.33 22.72
N ALA A 145 22.27 8.13 22.45
CA ALA A 145 22.47 9.44 23.08
C ALA A 145 21.28 10.39 22.87
N GLU A 146 20.70 10.43 21.67
CA GLU A 146 19.53 11.26 21.38
C GLU A 146 18.33 10.89 22.28
N VAL A 147 18.08 9.60 22.49
CA VAL A 147 16.99 9.12 23.37
C VAL A 147 17.24 9.56 24.81
N ILE A 148 18.49 9.53 25.27
CA ILE A 148 18.87 10.01 26.61
C ILE A 148 18.56 11.50 26.76
N THR A 149 18.99 12.33 25.80
CA THR A 149 18.75 13.77 25.81
C THR A 149 17.26 14.11 25.75
N GLN A 150 16.49 13.43 24.88
CA GLN A 150 15.04 13.63 24.80
C GLN A 150 14.35 13.22 26.12
N ARG A 151 14.77 12.11 26.72
CA ARG A 151 14.23 11.65 28.02
C ARG A 151 14.50 12.65 29.14
N GLN A 152 15.69 13.26 29.20
CA GLN A 152 15.99 14.32 30.17
C GLN A 152 15.06 15.53 29.99
N ARG A 153 14.84 15.96 28.74
CA ARG A 153 13.91 17.04 28.42
C ARG A 153 12.47 16.70 28.81
N VAL A 154 12.02 15.48 28.54
CA VAL A 154 10.69 14.99 28.91
C VAL A 154 10.52 14.96 30.42
N ARG A 155 11.52 14.50 31.18
CA ARG A 155 11.50 14.53 32.65
C ARG A 155 11.29 15.95 33.17
N GLN A 156 12.00 16.94 32.62
CA GLN A 156 11.82 18.34 33.01
C GLN A 156 10.40 18.85 32.71
N LEU A 157 9.85 18.52 31.54
CA LEU A 157 8.49 18.91 31.16
C LEU A 157 7.44 18.24 32.05
N LEU A 158 7.64 16.99 32.43
CA LEU A 158 6.76 16.25 33.32
C LEU A 158 6.69 16.88 34.72
N MET A 159 7.83 17.33 35.27
CA MET A 159 7.87 18.02 36.57
C MET A 159 6.99 19.27 36.62
N ASN A 160 6.76 19.93 35.48
CA ASN A 160 5.92 21.13 35.40
C ASN A 160 4.41 20.83 35.36
N VAL A 161 4.01 19.59 35.08
CA VAL A 161 2.59 19.22 34.90
C VAL A 161 2.06 18.23 35.94
N LEU A 162 2.94 17.51 36.64
CA LEU A 162 2.58 16.54 37.66
C LEU A 162 2.22 17.24 38.97
N LYS A 163 1.10 16.83 39.59
CA LYS A 163 0.71 17.30 40.93
C LYS A 163 1.55 16.60 42.01
N PRO A 164 1.66 17.15 43.23
CA PRO A 164 2.37 16.51 44.35
C PRO A 164 1.98 15.05 44.58
N ASP A 165 0.67 14.75 44.58
CA ASP A 165 0.18 13.37 44.75
C ASP A 165 0.58 12.46 43.58
N ASP A 166 0.64 12.99 42.34
CA ASP A 166 1.05 12.20 41.17
C ASP A 166 2.55 11.91 41.21
N MET A 167 3.35 12.86 41.69
CA MET A 167 4.77 12.64 41.96
C MET A 167 4.98 11.60 43.05
N GLU A 168 4.18 11.63 44.13
CA GLU A 168 4.24 10.62 45.19
C GLU A 168 3.85 9.23 44.69
N ARG A 169 2.82 9.13 43.84
CA ARG A 169 2.45 7.87 43.17
C ARG A 169 3.57 7.31 42.30
N ILE A 170 4.31 8.17 41.59
CA ILE A 170 5.45 7.74 40.77
C ILE A 170 6.64 7.34 41.66
N ARG A 171 6.87 8.05 42.77
CA ARG A 171 7.93 7.71 43.74
C ARG A 171 7.66 6.37 44.43
N SER A 172 6.41 6.10 44.81
CA SER A 172 6.04 4.89 45.56
C SER A 172 6.20 3.60 44.75
N VAL A 173 6.17 3.67 43.41
CA VAL A 173 6.43 2.50 42.54
C VAL A 173 7.93 2.27 42.27
N GLY A 174 8.81 3.16 42.71
CA GLY A 174 10.27 2.97 42.61
C GLY A 174 10.74 2.79 41.17
N SER A 175 11.66 1.84 40.93
CA SER A 175 12.21 1.52 39.61
C SER A 175 11.33 0.62 38.73
N ARG A 176 10.06 0.39 39.10
CA ARG A 176 9.14 -0.45 38.32
C ARG A 176 8.64 0.30 37.07
N GLY A 177 9.40 0.23 35.97
CA GLY A 177 9.13 0.97 34.73
C GLY A 177 7.71 0.82 34.20
N THR A 178 7.15 -0.39 34.25
CA THR A 178 5.75 -0.67 33.86
C THR A 178 4.74 0.18 34.62
N ASP A 179 4.86 0.24 35.95
CA ASP A 179 3.91 0.97 36.79
C ASP A 179 4.10 2.48 36.69
N GLN A 180 5.35 2.94 36.53
CA GLN A 180 5.64 4.34 36.20
C GLN A 180 4.95 4.76 34.90
N LEU A 181 5.09 3.94 33.84
CA LEU A 181 4.50 4.23 32.53
C LEU A 181 2.96 4.23 32.60
N ARG A 182 2.36 3.26 33.30
CA ARG A 182 0.91 3.22 33.57
C ARG A 182 0.42 4.50 34.25
N ILE A 183 1.12 4.99 35.27
CA ILE A 183 0.76 6.24 35.96
C ILE A 183 0.87 7.44 35.01
N LEU A 184 1.97 7.59 34.29
CA LEU A 184 2.20 8.71 33.38
C LEU A 184 1.11 8.78 32.28
N ILE A 185 0.72 7.64 31.71
CA ILE A 185 -0.29 7.58 30.65
C ILE A 185 -1.72 7.80 31.20
N SER A 186 -1.94 7.57 32.50
CA SER A 186 -3.21 7.89 33.18
C SER A 186 -3.43 9.39 33.43
N ILE A 187 -2.40 10.21 33.26
CA ILE A 187 -2.47 11.66 33.51
C ILE A 187 -2.56 12.38 32.17
N ASP A 188 -3.69 13.02 31.87
CA ASP A 188 -3.94 13.67 30.57
C ASP A 188 -2.80 14.60 30.14
N LYS A 189 -2.35 15.50 31.02
CA LYS A 189 -1.25 16.43 30.71
C LYS A 189 0.08 15.72 30.47
N ALA A 190 0.37 14.65 31.20
CA ALA A 190 1.59 13.88 31.01
C ALA A 190 1.53 13.06 29.71
N SER A 191 0.37 12.51 29.35
CA SER A 191 0.17 11.77 28.10
C SER A 191 0.46 12.62 26.85
N VAL A 192 0.11 13.91 26.90
CA VAL A 192 0.41 14.88 25.82
C VAL A 192 1.92 15.10 25.66
N ILE A 193 2.71 14.98 26.74
CA ILE A 193 4.17 15.10 26.72
C ILE A 193 4.83 13.77 26.31
N VAL A 194 4.31 12.64 26.80
CA VAL A 194 4.84 11.31 26.53
C VAL A 194 4.61 10.88 25.07
N ALA A 195 3.49 11.25 24.44
CA ALA A 195 3.18 10.78 23.09
C ALA A 195 4.17 11.24 21.99
N PRO A 196 4.58 12.53 21.92
CA PRO A 196 5.64 12.95 21.00
C PRO A 196 6.96 12.22 21.25
N PHE A 197 7.30 11.98 22.52
CA PHE A 197 8.51 11.26 22.88
C PHE A 197 8.44 9.80 22.46
N ALA A 198 7.33 9.12 22.72
CA ALA A 198 7.08 7.75 22.27
C ALA A 198 7.17 7.64 20.74
N TYR A 199 6.58 8.59 20.01
CA TYR A 199 6.70 8.63 18.55
C TYR A 199 8.16 8.71 18.09
N LYS A 200 8.98 9.58 18.69
CA LYS A 200 10.40 9.72 18.36
C LYS A 200 11.19 8.45 18.71
N VAL A 201 11.05 7.93 19.92
CA VAL A 201 11.76 6.71 20.36
C VAL A 201 11.41 5.53 19.45
N MET A 202 10.13 5.35 19.11
CA MET A 202 9.72 4.29 18.20
C MET A 202 10.29 4.46 16.79
N LYS A 203 10.52 5.70 16.33
CA LYS A 203 11.23 5.97 15.08
C LYS A 203 12.70 5.58 15.19
N THR A 204 13.37 5.95 16.27
CA THR A 204 14.77 5.59 16.54
C THR A 204 14.97 4.08 16.62
N VAL A 205 14.10 3.36 17.34
CA VAL A 205 14.17 1.90 17.46
C VAL A 205 14.04 1.21 16.10
N ARG A 206 13.16 1.70 15.23
CA ARG A 206 13.02 1.17 13.85
C ARG A 206 14.26 1.40 12.98
N GLN A 207 15.04 2.42 13.30
CA GLN A 207 16.26 2.78 12.57
C GLN A 207 17.51 2.12 13.16
N SER A 208 17.41 1.43 14.31
CA SER A 208 18.55 0.80 14.98
C SER A 208 18.68 -0.66 14.51
N PRO A 209 19.74 -1.03 13.75
CA PRO A 209 20.02 -2.42 13.41
C PRO A 209 20.40 -3.22 14.66
N PHE A 210 20.09 -4.51 14.67
CA PHE A 210 20.50 -5.41 15.76
C PHE A 210 21.98 -5.73 15.62
N VAL A 211 22.80 -5.29 16.58
CA VAL A 211 24.21 -5.69 16.71
C VAL A 211 24.39 -6.29 18.11
N PRO A 212 24.46 -7.61 18.27
CA PRO A 212 24.80 -8.21 19.55
C PRO A 212 26.28 -7.95 19.85
N THR A 213 26.57 -7.17 20.88
CA THR A 213 27.93 -6.77 21.28
C THR A 213 28.75 -7.85 22.02
N THR A 214 28.33 -9.13 22.03
CA THR A 214 28.98 -10.15 22.89
C THR A 214 29.21 -11.54 22.26
N TYR A 215 29.44 -11.65 20.95
CA TYR A 215 29.96 -12.89 20.35
C TYR A 215 30.92 -12.60 19.19
N TRP A 216 32.10 -12.07 19.50
CA TRP A 216 33.28 -12.12 18.62
C TRP A 216 34.53 -12.31 19.48
N ALA A 217 34.94 -13.55 19.66
CA ALA A 217 36.33 -13.96 19.90
C ALA A 217 36.41 -15.50 19.87
N ASP A 218 36.45 -16.07 18.67
CA ASP A 218 37.41 -17.14 18.40
C ASP A 218 37.87 -16.99 16.94
N GLU A 219 39.06 -16.39 16.78
CA GLU A 219 39.78 -16.26 15.52
C GLU A 219 40.37 -17.63 15.15
N SER A 220 39.57 -18.54 14.55
CA SER A 220 40.17 -19.76 13.98
C SER A 220 39.38 -20.52 12.89
N SER A 221 38.23 -20.05 12.39
CA SER A 221 37.58 -20.69 11.23
C SER A 221 37.17 -19.68 10.14
N GLY A 222 37.88 -19.74 9.01
CA GLY A 222 37.62 -18.92 7.82
C GLY A 222 36.39 -19.38 7.04
N SER A 223 35.20 -19.02 7.50
CA SER A 223 33.96 -19.12 6.73
C SER A 223 33.10 -17.86 6.96
N SER A 224 33.13 -16.93 6.00
CA SER A 224 32.37 -15.69 6.03
C SER A 224 30.95 -15.90 5.50
N SER A 225 30.02 -16.29 6.38
CA SER A 225 28.56 -16.14 6.14
C SER A 225 28.02 -15.02 7.02
N LEU A 226 28.16 -13.78 6.55
CA LEU A 226 27.92 -12.57 7.36
C LEU A 226 26.45 -12.20 7.56
N LEU A 227 25.49 -12.82 6.84
CA LEU A 227 24.07 -12.45 6.93
C LEU A 227 23.15 -13.44 7.66
N VAL A 228 23.67 -14.61 8.05
CA VAL A 228 22.95 -15.50 8.97
C VAL A 228 23.24 -15.12 10.43
N SER A 229 24.42 -14.56 10.71
CA SER A 229 24.83 -14.15 12.07
C SER A 229 24.33 -12.77 12.49
N LEU A 230 23.97 -11.92 11.54
CA LEU A 230 23.31 -10.66 11.83
C LEU A 230 21.80 -10.93 11.83
N GLY A 231 21.20 -10.99 13.03
CA GLY A 231 19.75 -11.03 13.25
C GLY A 231 19.03 -9.75 12.78
N VAL A 232 19.31 -9.34 11.54
CA VAL A 232 18.68 -8.28 10.78
C VAL A 232 17.30 -8.78 10.43
N THR A 233 16.34 -8.44 11.30
CA THR A 233 15.03 -8.07 10.77
C THR A 233 15.31 -6.87 9.87
N VAL A 234 15.38 -7.12 8.56
CA VAL A 234 15.57 -6.12 7.51
C VAL A 234 14.64 -4.95 7.85
N PRO A 235 15.18 -3.78 8.27
CA PRO A 235 14.35 -2.66 8.61
C PRO A 235 13.48 -2.35 7.40
N THR A 236 12.18 -2.31 7.61
CA THR A 236 11.07 -2.13 6.67
C THR A 236 11.05 -0.73 6.01
N ARG A 237 12.23 -0.12 5.86
CA ARG A 237 12.51 1.16 5.20
C ARG A 237 13.82 1.11 4.40
N LEU A 238 14.19 -0.06 3.93
CA LEU A 238 14.97 -0.14 2.70
C LEU A 238 14.02 0.25 1.58
N LEU A 239 14.23 1.43 0.99
CA LEU A 239 13.71 1.63 -0.36
C LEU A 239 14.52 0.66 -1.24
N ASP A 240 13.87 -0.08 -2.12
CA ASP A 240 14.50 -0.79 -3.24
C ASP A 240 15.15 0.26 -4.16
N LEU A 241 16.27 0.82 -3.71
CA LEU A 241 17.03 1.82 -4.40
C LEU A 241 18.13 1.14 -5.20
N GLY A 242 17.73 0.49 -6.29
CA GLY A 242 18.60 0.38 -7.45
C GLY A 242 18.70 -0.99 -8.05
N ASN A 243 17.72 -1.34 -8.88
CA ASN A 243 17.75 -2.46 -9.84
C ASN A 243 18.78 -2.25 -10.97
N THR A 244 20.01 -1.89 -10.63
CA THR A 244 20.99 -1.31 -11.55
C THR A 244 22.12 -2.27 -11.89
N HIS A 245 22.43 -3.21 -10.99
CA HIS A 245 23.43 -4.24 -11.24
C HIS A 245 22.87 -5.49 -11.95
N THR A 246 21.55 -5.70 -11.97
CA THR A 246 20.95 -6.90 -12.57
C THR A 246 21.00 -6.89 -14.10
N HIS A 247 20.87 -5.73 -14.75
CA HIS A 247 20.92 -5.59 -16.22
C HIS A 247 22.26 -6.06 -16.83
N ASN A 248 23.39 -5.75 -16.15
CA ASN A 248 24.74 -6.08 -16.61
C ASN A 248 25.43 -7.20 -15.81
N HIS A 249 24.69 -7.95 -14.99
CA HIS A 249 25.29 -9.01 -14.19
C HIS A 249 25.69 -10.21 -15.05
N SER A 250 26.88 -10.76 -14.82
CA SER A 250 27.40 -11.91 -15.59
C SER A 250 26.64 -13.22 -15.35
N ILE A 251 25.78 -13.31 -14.32
CA ILE A 251 24.90 -14.48 -14.11
C ILE A 251 23.78 -14.57 -15.16
N ARG A 252 23.46 -13.47 -15.83
CA ARG A 252 22.30 -13.34 -16.72
C ARG A 252 22.15 -14.48 -17.73
N PRO A 253 23.18 -14.92 -18.49
CA PRO A 253 23.02 -15.97 -19.48
C PRO A 253 22.55 -17.31 -18.90
N ILE A 254 22.80 -17.55 -17.61
CA ILE A 254 22.41 -18.78 -16.91
C ILE A 254 21.34 -18.54 -15.83
N TRP A 255 20.90 -17.30 -15.64
CA TRP A 255 20.03 -16.90 -14.53
C TRP A 255 18.76 -17.73 -14.49
N ARG A 256 18.09 -17.91 -15.64
CA ARG A 256 16.84 -18.68 -15.71
C ARG A 256 17.02 -20.13 -15.24
N ASN A 257 18.16 -20.77 -15.55
CA ASN A 257 18.45 -22.12 -15.08
C ASN A 257 18.70 -22.14 -13.57
N VAL A 258 19.55 -21.24 -13.08
CA VAL A 258 19.83 -21.08 -11.64
C VAL A 258 18.55 -20.82 -10.85
N LEU A 259 17.67 -19.97 -11.37
CA LEU A 259 16.40 -19.62 -10.76
C LEU A 259 15.48 -20.83 -10.63
N TRP A 260 15.40 -21.68 -11.65
CA TRP A 260 14.63 -22.93 -11.59
C TRP A 260 15.26 -23.98 -10.67
N ASP A 261 16.60 -24.06 -10.60
CA ASP A 261 17.29 -24.92 -9.64
C ASP A 261 16.98 -24.50 -8.19
N ILE A 262 16.94 -23.19 -7.92
CA ILE A 262 16.54 -22.64 -6.61
C ILE A 262 15.10 -23.03 -6.29
N VAL A 263 14.18 -22.87 -7.24
CA VAL A 263 12.77 -23.25 -7.08
C VAL A 263 12.64 -24.74 -6.76
N ALA A 264 13.31 -25.61 -7.51
CA ALA A 264 13.28 -27.05 -7.29
C ALA A 264 13.85 -27.43 -5.91
N LEU A 265 14.91 -26.76 -5.48
CA LEU A 265 15.46 -26.93 -4.14
C LEU A 265 14.46 -26.53 -3.06
N LEU A 266 13.84 -25.36 -3.16
CA LEU A 266 12.86 -24.88 -2.19
C LEU A 266 11.65 -25.84 -2.08
N ASP A 267 11.21 -26.39 -3.21
CA ASP A 267 10.16 -27.40 -3.27
C ASP A 267 10.58 -28.70 -2.57
N SER A 268 11.82 -29.16 -2.81
CA SER A 268 12.36 -30.37 -2.16
C SER A 268 12.49 -30.23 -0.64
N LEU A 269 12.72 -29.00 -0.17
CA LEU A 269 12.80 -28.66 1.25
C LEU A 269 11.42 -28.42 1.88
N GLY A 270 10.34 -28.46 1.10
CA GLY A 270 8.97 -28.22 1.57
C GLY A 270 8.74 -26.78 2.03
N VAL A 271 9.47 -25.81 1.47
CA VAL A 271 9.30 -24.39 1.82
C VAL A 271 8.06 -23.84 1.15
N GLU A 272 7.14 -23.23 1.92
CA GLU A 272 5.98 -22.50 1.38
C GLU A 272 6.40 -21.10 0.85
N TRP A 273 7.15 -21.09 -0.23
CA TRP A 273 7.66 -19.88 -0.89
C TRP A 273 6.63 -19.28 -1.86
N SER A 274 6.64 -17.96 -2.00
CA SER A 274 5.72 -17.19 -2.84
C SER A 274 6.43 -16.41 -3.95
N THR A 275 7.67 -15.94 -3.73
CA THR A 275 8.45 -15.24 -4.76
C THR A 275 9.94 -15.58 -4.64
N VAL A 276 10.66 -15.54 -5.76
CA VAL A 276 12.14 -15.55 -5.81
C VAL A 276 12.55 -14.38 -6.70
N ASP A 277 13.11 -13.33 -6.11
CA ASP A 277 13.37 -12.06 -6.77
C ASP A 277 14.87 -11.69 -6.71
N PRO A 278 15.53 -11.44 -7.86
CA PRO A 278 16.90 -10.94 -7.90
C PRO A 278 16.90 -9.41 -7.69
N LEU A 279 17.36 -8.93 -6.55
CA LEU A 279 17.31 -7.50 -6.19
C LEU A 279 18.67 -6.97 -5.76
N ALA A 280 18.76 -5.65 -5.63
CA ALA A 280 19.86 -4.96 -4.98
C ALA A 280 19.29 -3.96 -3.95
N TYR A 281 19.96 -3.82 -2.81
CA TYR A 281 19.47 -3.00 -1.69
C TYR A 281 20.38 -1.81 -1.43
N ALA A 282 19.76 -0.65 -1.15
CA ALA A 282 20.44 0.56 -0.70
C ALA A 282 19.61 1.25 0.39
N ASN A 283 20.26 2.10 1.19
CA ASN A 283 19.53 2.95 2.13
C ASN A 283 18.65 3.95 1.38
N ALA A 284 17.51 4.29 1.98
CA ALA A 284 16.57 5.28 1.44
C ALA A 284 17.23 6.64 1.14
N GLY A 285 17.34 7.00 -0.14
CA GLY A 285 17.94 8.23 -0.66
C GLY A 285 19.44 8.13 -0.96
N GLU A 286 20.07 6.96 -0.77
CA GLU A 286 21.50 6.75 -0.97
C GLU A 286 21.76 5.89 -2.22
N ALA A 287 22.81 6.25 -2.96
CA ALA A 287 23.29 5.49 -4.11
C ALA A 287 24.14 4.28 -3.70
N THR A 288 24.72 4.33 -2.50
CA THR A 288 25.60 3.28 -1.99
C THR A 288 24.79 2.05 -1.61
N LEU A 289 25.09 0.94 -2.26
CA LEU A 289 24.45 -0.33 -2.01
C LEU A 289 24.89 -0.89 -0.67
N ILE A 290 23.93 -1.47 0.04
CA ILE A 290 24.17 -2.34 1.19
C ILE A 290 24.55 -3.73 0.69
N CYS A 291 23.84 -4.20 -0.34
CA CYS A 291 24.08 -5.47 -1.01
C CYS A 291 23.94 -5.26 -2.53
N ASP A 292 25.02 -5.52 -3.27
CA ASP A 292 25.09 -5.29 -4.72
C ASP A 292 24.16 -6.21 -5.51
N PHE A 293 23.97 -7.44 -5.02
CA PHE A 293 23.03 -8.41 -5.58
C PHE A 293 22.65 -9.44 -4.50
N ILE A 294 21.37 -9.47 -4.15
CA ILE A 294 20.76 -10.45 -3.27
C ILE A 294 19.60 -11.16 -3.97
N ILE A 295 19.41 -12.44 -3.67
CA ILE A 295 18.20 -13.17 -4.01
C ILE A 295 17.26 -13.11 -2.82
N THR A 296 16.12 -12.47 -2.99
CA THR A 296 15.08 -12.43 -1.97
C THR A 296 14.02 -13.48 -2.22
N ILE A 297 13.77 -14.31 -1.22
CA ILE A 297 12.79 -15.39 -1.28
C ILE A 297 11.63 -14.98 -0.38
N GLY A 298 10.50 -14.66 -1.01
CA GLY A 298 9.23 -14.46 -0.35
C GLY A 298 8.71 -15.78 0.20
N VAL A 299 8.35 -15.84 1.47
CA VAL A 299 7.70 -17.00 2.09
C VAL A 299 6.41 -16.61 2.75
N LYS A 300 5.42 -17.51 2.73
CA LYS A 300 4.14 -17.24 3.39
C LYS A 300 4.39 -16.85 4.86
N PRO A 301 3.74 -15.80 5.38
CA PRO A 301 3.93 -15.38 6.75
C PRO A 301 3.77 -16.55 7.73
N HIS A 302 4.73 -16.70 8.63
CA HIS A 302 4.78 -17.73 9.67
C HIS A 302 4.91 -19.18 9.19
N SER A 303 5.24 -19.43 7.91
CA SER A 303 5.39 -20.79 7.38
C SER A 303 6.80 -21.38 7.57
N LEU A 304 7.83 -20.54 7.76
CA LEU A 304 9.23 -20.98 7.79
C LEU A 304 9.94 -20.50 9.07
N SER A 305 10.48 -21.46 9.84
CA SER A 305 11.29 -21.15 11.02
C SER A 305 12.66 -20.57 10.64
N HIS A 306 13.26 -19.77 11.52
CA HIS A 306 14.61 -19.20 11.29
C HIS A 306 15.64 -20.28 10.93
N ARG A 307 15.69 -21.38 11.69
CA ARG A 307 16.64 -22.47 11.46
C ARG A 307 16.43 -23.15 10.09
N ALA A 308 15.18 -23.31 9.67
CA ALA A 308 14.87 -23.86 8.35
C ALA A 308 15.21 -22.88 7.23
N ALA A 309 14.97 -21.58 7.44
CA ALA A 309 15.37 -20.52 6.51
C ALA A 309 16.88 -20.45 6.33
N GLU A 310 17.66 -20.55 7.41
CA GLU A 310 19.12 -20.62 7.37
C GLU A 310 19.62 -21.85 6.60
N ALA A 311 19.04 -23.04 6.86
CA ALA A 311 19.39 -24.25 6.13
C ALA A 311 19.07 -24.13 4.63
N ALA A 312 17.91 -23.57 4.29
CA ALA A 312 17.51 -23.32 2.91
C ALA A 312 18.42 -22.27 2.23
N ALA A 313 18.76 -21.18 2.92
CA ALA A 313 19.67 -20.15 2.42
C ALA A 313 21.05 -20.72 2.09
N ASN A 314 21.60 -21.55 2.99
CA ASN A 314 22.88 -22.23 2.75
C ASN A 314 22.82 -23.18 1.55
N ALA A 315 21.71 -23.91 1.38
CA ALA A 315 21.52 -24.78 0.23
C ALA A 315 21.41 -23.99 -1.09
N VAL A 316 20.73 -22.84 -1.09
CA VAL A 316 20.67 -21.92 -2.23
C VAL A 316 22.05 -21.33 -2.52
N ALA A 317 22.81 -20.94 -1.50
CA ALA A 317 24.17 -20.44 -1.65
C ALA A 317 25.10 -21.46 -2.33
N ASN A 318 24.92 -22.76 -2.07
CA ASN A 318 25.67 -23.82 -2.78
C ASN A 318 25.33 -23.88 -4.28
N ILE A 319 24.07 -23.65 -4.67
CA ILE A 319 23.68 -23.54 -6.10
C ILE A 319 24.41 -22.36 -6.74
N LEU A 320 24.41 -21.21 -6.08
CA LEU A 320 25.08 -20.00 -6.57
C LEU A 320 26.60 -20.19 -6.66
N GLN A 321 27.20 -20.84 -5.67
CA GLN A 321 28.62 -21.20 -5.70
C GLN A 321 28.95 -22.13 -6.88
N ALA A 322 28.14 -23.16 -7.09
CA ALA A 322 28.32 -24.08 -8.23
C ALA A 322 28.15 -23.37 -9.58
N ALA A 323 27.27 -22.36 -9.64
CA ALA A 323 27.09 -21.49 -10.81
C ALA A 323 28.21 -20.45 -11.00
N GLY A 324 29.17 -20.35 -10.06
CA GLY A 324 30.30 -19.42 -10.12
C GLY A 324 30.06 -18.06 -9.49
N PHE A 325 29.02 -17.93 -8.65
CA PHE A 325 28.58 -16.66 -8.02
C PHE A 325 28.48 -16.75 -6.49
N PRO A 326 29.54 -17.16 -5.77
CA PRO A 326 29.51 -17.33 -4.30
C PRO A 326 29.28 -16.02 -3.52
N GLN A 327 29.46 -14.87 -4.16
CA GLN A 327 29.26 -13.55 -3.58
C GLN A 327 27.80 -13.11 -3.53
N ILE A 328 26.89 -13.79 -4.24
CA ILE A 328 25.46 -13.42 -4.23
C ILE A 328 24.85 -13.92 -2.93
N GLU A 329 24.23 -12.99 -2.20
CA GLU A 329 23.61 -13.27 -0.92
C GLU A 329 22.15 -13.74 -1.08
N VAL A 330 21.61 -14.39 -0.06
CA VAL A 330 20.23 -14.92 -0.06
C VAL A 330 19.51 -14.44 1.20
N ALA A 331 18.32 -13.87 1.03
CA ALA A 331 17.48 -13.42 2.14
C ALA A 331 16.06 -13.99 2.04
N PHE A 332 15.50 -14.40 3.18
CA PHE A 332 14.11 -14.80 3.30
C PHE A 332 13.27 -13.67 3.89
N ILE A 333 12.12 -13.39 3.27
CA ILE A 333 11.21 -12.32 3.69
C ILE A 333 9.79 -12.89 3.75
N GLU A 334 9.06 -12.62 4.82
CA GLU A 334 7.64 -12.97 4.87
C GLU A 334 6.88 -12.13 3.83
N SER A 335 6.28 -12.77 2.84
CA SER A 335 5.54 -12.09 1.77
C SER A 335 4.57 -13.05 1.10
N THR A 336 3.41 -12.54 0.67
CA THR A 336 2.45 -13.32 -0.12
C THR A 336 2.25 -12.65 -1.46
N TYR A 337 2.59 -13.35 -2.53
CA TYR A 337 2.21 -12.97 -3.88
C TYR A 337 0.69 -13.10 -4.05
N ARG A 338 0.05 -12.06 -4.59
CA ARG A 338 -1.39 -12.04 -4.86
C ARG A 338 -1.66 -11.43 -6.23
N LEU A 339 -2.60 -12.03 -6.95
CA LEU A 339 -3.26 -11.37 -8.08
C LEU A 339 -4.11 -10.22 -7.54
N GLN A 340 -3.93 -9.02 -8.08
CA GLN A 340 -4.42 -7.79 -7.45
C GLN A 340 -5.77 -7.30 -7.98
N ALA A 341 -6.85 -8.05 -7.73
CA ALA A 341 -8.21 -7.50 -7.73
C ALA A 341 -8.54 -6.90 -6.35
N ASN A 342 -9.09 -5.69 -6.28
CA ASN A 342 -9.28 -4.99 -5.00
C ASN A 342 -10.66 -5.22 -4.36
N LEU A 343 -10.71 -5.29 -3.02
CA LEU A 343 -11.88 -5.26 -2.14
C LEU A 343 -11.82 -4.11 -1.09
N MET A 344 -10.92 -3.14 -1.17
CA MET A 344 -10.74 -2.06 -0.18
C MET A 344 -10.43 -0.68 -0.77
N GLY A 345 -10.80 0.36 -0.01
CA GLY A 345 -10.89 1.75 -0.45
C GLY A 345 -9.57 2.51 -0.64
N PHE A 346 -9.63 3.46 -1.57
CA PHE A 346 -8.54 4.30 -2.06
C PHE A 346 -8.15 5.46 -1.11
N LYS A 347 -6.91 5.95 -1.29
CA LYS A 347 -6.40 7.18 -0.67
C LYS A 347 -5.88 8.16 -1.72
N ALA A 348 -6.48 9.35 -1.66
CA ALA A 348 -6.28 10.58 -2.42
C ALA A 348 -4.99 10.79 -3.23
N LEU A 349 -5.20 11.28 -4.45
CA LEU A 349 -4.21 11.77 -5.40
C LEU A 349 -4.43 13.27 -5.67
N ARG A 350 -3.34 14.04 -5.68
CA ARG A 350 -3.37 15.51 -5.84
C ARG A 350 -2.60 15.96 -7.08
N TRP A 351 -3.33 16.67 -7.96
CA TRP A 351 -2.94 17.87 -8.74
C TRP A 351 -2.56 17.77 -10.23
N GLU A 352 -3.59 17.69 -11.06
CA GLU A 352 -3.90 18.65 -12.13
C GLU A 352 -5.40 18.98 -11.98
N PRO A 353 -5.86 20.24 -12.13
CA PRO A 353 -7.01 20.70 -11.36
C PRO A 353 -8.35 20.09 -11.81
N ILE A 354 -8.57 19.91 -13.11
CA ILE A 354 -9.84 19.42 -13.67
C ILE A 354 -9.65 18.12 -14.46
N GLN A 355 -8.56 17.99 -15.22
CA GLN A 355 -8.30 16.80 -16.03
C GLN A 355 -8.23 15.54 -15.16
N GLY A 356 -7.54 15.60 -14.01
CA GLY A 356 -7.50 14.49 -13.05
C GLY A 356 -8.86 14.12 -12.45
N LEU A 357 -9.77 15.08 -12.31
CA LEU A 357 -11.15 14.83 -11.84
C LEU A 357 -12.06 14.28 -12.94
N ARG A 358 -11.82 14.66 -14.20
CA ARG A 358 -12.57 14.18 -15.37
C ARG A 358 -12.13 12.76 -15.76
N LYS A 359 -10.85 12.44 -15.63
CA LYS A 359 -10.24 11.18 -16.08
C LYS A 359 -11.02 9.92 -15.68
N PRO A 360 -11.45 9.72 -14.42
CA PRO A 360 -12.19 8.52 -14.02
C PRO A 360 -13.46 8.26 -14.82
N PHE A 361 -14.07 9.31 -15.38
CA PHE A 361 -15.33 9.25 -16.11
C PHE A 361 -15.14 9.26 -17.63
N THR A 362 -13.90 9.18 -18.12
CA THR A 362 -13.55 9.17 -19.55
C THR A 362 -12.92 7.84 -19.94
N PRO A 363 -13.07 7.40 -21.21
CA PRO A 363 -12.42 6.20 -21.74
C PRO A 363 -10.92 6.42 -22.03
N THR A 364 -10.19 7.01 -21.08
CA THR A 364 -8.73 7.17 -21.10
C THR A 364 -8.07 5.93 -20.50
N LEU A 365 -6.84 5.57 -20.93
CA LEU A 365 -6.11 4.44 -20.37
C LEU A 365 -5.97 4.53 -18.84
N GLY A 366 -5.96 3.38 -18.19
CA GLY A 366 -5.97 3.30 -16.73
C GLY A 366 -7.39 3.43 -16.14
N LEU A 367 -8.43 3.17 -16.92
CA LEU A 367 -9.82 3.21 -16.44
C LEU A 367 -10.07 2.10 -15.41
N SER A 368 -10.76 2.41 -14.31
CA SER A 368 -11.21 1.35 -13.41
C SER A 368 -12.39 0.61 -14.03
N ILE A 369 -12.35 -0.71 -13.91
CA ILE A 369 -13.38 -1.61 -14.41
C ILE A 369 -13.69 -2.67 -13.36
N SER A 370 -14.89 -3.21 -13.44
CA SER A 370 -15.30 -4.36 -12.61
C SER A 370 -16.36 -5.18 -13.33
N PRO A 371 -16.50 -6.48 -13.05
CA PRO A 371 -17.62 -7.25 -13.55
C PRO A 371 -18.93 -6.74 -12.93
N HIS A 372 -19.98 -6.59 -13.74
CA HIS A 372 -21.26 -6.04 -13.29
C HIS A 372 -21.91 -6.83 -12.15
N LYS A 373 -21.69 -8.15 -12.12
CA LYS A 373 -22.22 -9.05 -11.08
C LYS A 373 -21.48 -8.92 -9.74
N SER A 374 -20.32 -8.30 -9.74
CA SER A 374 -19.40 -8.20 -8.61
C SER A 374 -18.67 -6.85 -8.69
N PRO A 375 -19.43 -5.74 -8.60
CA PRO A 375 -18.90 -4.39 -8.79
C PRO A 375 -17.92 -3.94 -7.69
N HIS A 376 -17.69 -4.82 -6.70
CA HIS A 376 -16.74 -4.63 -5.62
C HIS A 376 -15.36 -5.23 -5.91
N CYS A 377 -15.21 -6.04 -6.96
CA CYS A 377 -13.94 -6.57 -7.45
C CYS A 377 -13.44 -5.68 -8.60
N GLU A 378 -12.53 -4.77 -8.28
CA GLU A 378 -12.08 -3.75 -9.21
C GLU A 378 -10.67 -4.04 -9.71
N GLY A 379 -10.43 -3.70 -10.97
CA GLY A 379 -9.13 -3.68 -11.63
C GLY A 379 -9.09 -2.57 -12.67
N THR A 380 -8.10 -2.62 -13.56
CA THR A 380 -7.81 -1.56 -14.52
C THR A 380 -7.86 -2.07 -15.96
N GLY A 381 -8.48 -1.28 -16.84
CA GLY A 381 -8.39 -1.43 -18.29
C GLY A 381 -7.08 -0.89 -18.84
N GLY A 382 -6.37 -1.71 -19.59
CA GLY A 382 -4.97 -1.49 -19.99
C GLY A 382 -4.78 -0.83 -21.36
N LEU A 383 -5.21 -1.49 -22.44
CA LEU A 383 -4.95 -1.08 -23.83
C LEU A 383 -6.16 -1.37 -24.71
N PHE A 384 -6.49 -0.47 -25.62
CA PHE A 384 -7.50 -0.70 -26.65
C PHE A 384 -6.89 -1.36 -27.88
N PHE A 385 -7.61 -2.31 -28.47
CA PHE A 385 -7.22 -3.06 -29.66
C PHE A 385 -8.34 -3.04 -30.70
N ARG A 386 -7.94 -3.21 -31.96
CA ARG A 386 -8.80 -3.75 -33.02
C ARG A 386 -8.48 -5.22 -33.18
N LEU A 387 -9.50 -6.02 -33.48
CA LEU A 387 -9.33 -7.46 -33.74
C LEU A 387 -8.95 -7.77 -35.20
N ASN A 388 -9.21 -6.83 -36.11
CA ASN A 388 -8.96 -6.98 -37.53
C ASN A 388 -8.54 -5.65 -38.17
N THR A 389 -7.82 -5.74 -39.28
CA THR A 389 -7.43 -4.62 -40.15
C THR A 389 -8.52 -4.22 -41.14
N ASP A 390 -9.51 -5.10 -41.35
CA ASP A 390 -10.69 -4.78 -42.16
C ASP A 390 -11.48 -3.61 -41.53
N LYS A 391 -11.74 -2.59 -42.35
CA LYS A 391 -12.52 -1.42 -41.96
C LYS A 391 -13.99 -1.74 -41.69
N SER A 392 -14.48 -2.89 -42.14
CA SER A 392 -15.85 -3.37 -41.88
C SER A 392 -16.04 -3.79 -40.42
N ASP A 393 -14.99 -4.32 -39.76
CA ASP A 393 -15.01 -4.65 -38.33
C ASP A 393 -14.47 -3.48 -37.51
N ASN A 394 -15.37 -2.63 -37.07
CA ASN A 394 -15.05 -1.45 -36.27
C ASN A 394 -15.00 -1.73 -34.76
N ARG A 395 -15.12 -3.00 -34.33
CA ARG A 395 -15.13 -3.35 -32.91
C ARG A 395 -13.80 -2.98 -32.26
N VAL A 396 -13.91 -2.37 -31.08
CA VAL A 396 -12.79 -2.06 -30.22
C VAL A 396 -12.90 -2.93 -28.99
N VAL A 397 -11.79 -3.58 -28.64
CA VAL A 397 -11.69 -4.37 -27.42
C VAL A 397 -10.70 -3.74 -26.46
N LEU A 398 -10.96 -3.88 -25.16
CA LEU A 398 -10.10 -3.42 -24.09
C LEU A 398 -9.39 -4.62 -23.45
N LEU A 399 -8.06 -4.58 -23.42
CA LEU A 399 -7.19 -5.52 -22.72
C LEU A 399 -7.20 -5.25 -21.21
N THR A 400 -7.34 -6.30 -20.42
CA THR A 400 -7.15 -6.30 -18.96
C THR A 400 -6.68 -7.69 -18.51
N CYS A 401 -6.49 -7.93 -17.22
CA CYS A 401 -6.18 -9.25 -16.68
C CYS A 401 -7.42 -10.17 -16.68
N ALA A 402 -7.22 -11.47 -16.84
CA ALA A 402 -8.27 -12.47 -16.74
C ALA A 402 -8.92 -12.44 -15.35
N HIS A 403 -8.12 -12.34 -14.28
CA HIS A 403 -8.64 -12.24 -12.91
C HIS A 403 -9.40 -10.94 -12.61
N VAL A 404 -9.25 -9.90 -13.44
CA VAL A 404 -10.04 -8.66 -13.32
C VAL A 404 -11.38 -8.82 -14.03
N ALA A 405 -11.38 -9.37 -15.24
CA ALA A 405 -12.61 -9.62 -16.00
C ALA A 405 -13.48 -10.72 -15.38
N ARG A 406 -12.87 -11.74 -14.78
CA ARG A 406 -13.52 -12.90 -14.15
C ARG A 406 -12.77 -13.33 -12.89
N PRO A 407 -12.96 -12.64 -11.75
CA PRO A 407 -12.25 -12.95 -10.51
C PRO A 407 -12.65 -14.31 -9.93
N ASP A 408 -11.68 -15.02 -9.34
CA ASP A 408 -11.81 -16.39 -8.83
C ASP A 408 -12.88 -16.57 -7.74
N VAL A 409 -13.21 -15.51 -6.99
CA VAL A 409 -14.31 -15.52 -5.99
C VAL A 409 -15.65 -15.90 -6.64
N LEU A 410 -15.76 -15.80 -7.97
CA LEU A 410 -17.01 -16.01 -8.71
C LEU A 410 -17.00 -17.27 -9.58
N ARG A 411 -15.85 -17.78 -10.03
CA ARG A 411 -15.76 -18.94 -10.94
C ARG A 411 -14.41 -19.65 -10.89
N LEU A 412 -14.43 -20.95 -11.18
CA LEU A 412 -13.24 -21.77 -11.48
C LEU A 412 -12.46 -21.13 -12.64
N ASN A 413 -11.14 -20.98 -12.48
CA ASN A 413 -10.20 -20.60 -13.55
C ASN A 413 -10.46 -21.44 -14.81
N ARG A 414 -11.15 -20.86 -15.78
CA ARG A 414 -11.58 -21.51 -17.01
C ARG A 414 -11.63 -20.50 -18.12
N GLN A 415 -11.04 -20.88 -19.25
CA GLN A 415 -11.14 -20.10 -20.47
C GLN A 415 -12.62 -19.82 -20.82
N TYR A 416 -12.88 -18.60 -21.26
CA TYR A 416 -14.18 -18.19 -21.78
C TYR A 416 -13.98 -17.41 -23.07
N THR A 417 -14.76 -17.73 -24.11
CA THR A 417 -14.86 -16.92 -25.31
C THR A 417 -16.33 -16.86 -25.69
N ARG A 418 -16.86 -15.65 -25.84
CA ARG A 418 -18.22 -15.47 -26.33
C ARG A 418 -18.23 -15.71 -27.84
N GLN A 419 -18.91 -16.77 -28.25
CA GLN A 419 -18.98 -17.24 -29.64
C GLN A 419 -20.22 -16.73 -30.38
N ASN A 420 -21.33 -16.52 -29.66
CA ASN A 420 -22.58 -16.06 -30.24
C ASN A 420 -23.45 -15.31 -29.22
N GLU A 421 -24.52 -14.69 -29.70
CA GLU A 421 -25.39 -13.86 -28.87
C GLU A 421 -26.26 -14.65 -27.89
N SER A 422 -26.49 -15.95 -28.15
CA SER A 422 -27.26 -16.82 -27.26
C SER A 422 -26.54 -17.14 -25.95
N GLN A 423 -25.22 -16.98 -25.92
CA GLN A 423 -24.44 -17.16 -24.69
C GLN A 423 -24.64 -15.96 -23.75
N PRO A 424 -24.75 -16.20 -22.42
CA PRO A 424 -24.90 -15.13 -21.43
C PRO A 424 -23.80 -14.09 -21.57
N ARG A 425 -24.22 -12.83 -21.72
CA ARG A 425 -23.32 -11.67 -21.74
C ARG A 425 -22.76 -11.46 -20.33
N GLU A 426 -21.44 -11.42 -20.21
CA GLU A 426 -20.75 -11.09 -18.96
C GLU A 426 -20.34 -9.61 -19.02
N ASP A 427 -21.19 -8.75 -18.50
CA ASP A 427 -21.01 -7.29 -18.57
C ASP A 427 -19.87 -6.82 -17.66
N ILE A 428 -19.09 -5.86 -18.18
CA ILE A 428 -18.09 -5.11 -17.43
C ILE A 428 -18.56 -3.66 -17.32
N ILE A 429 -18.49 -3.11 -16.12
CA ILE A 429 -18.83 -1.71 -15.85
C ILE A 429 -17.57 -0.85 -15.69
N LEU A 430 -17.66 0.39 -16.16
CA LEU A 430 -16.70 1.46 -15.90
C LEU A 430 -16.89 1.98 -14.47
N LEU A 431 -15.81 2.03 -13.69
CA LEU A 431 -15.81 2.26 -12.25
C LEU A 431 -16.64 1.18 -11.54
N GLY A 432 -16.05 0.41 -10.62
CA GLY A 432 -16.86 -0.35 -9.66
C GLY A 432 -17.51 0.57 -8.61
N ASP A 433 -18.22 0.00 -7.65
CA ASP A 433 -18.96 0.78 -6.65
C ASP A 433 -18.04 1.64 -5.78
N LYS A 434 -16.85 1.12 -5.45
CA LYS A 434 -15.87 1.82 -4.62
C LYS A 434 -15.15 2.89 -5.43
N SER A 435 -14.73 2.55 -6.64
CA SER A 435 -14.11 3.47 -7.58
C SER A 435 -15.01 4.67 -7.88
N PHE A 436 -16.31 4.45 -8.13
CA PHE A 436 -17.25 5.53 -8.39
C PHE A 436 -17.48 6.42 -7.17
N THR A 437 -17.67 5.82 -6.00
CA THR A 437 -17.80 6.56 -4.73
C THR A 437 -16.55 7.38 -4.47
N SER A 438 -15.36 6.81 -4.64
CA SER A 438 -14.09 7.51 -4.42
C SER A 438 -13.91 8.67 -5.40
N ALA A 439 -14.18 8.47 -6.69
CA ALA A 439 -14.03 9.52 -7.70
C ALA A 439 -14.98 10.70 -7.44
N THR A 440 -16.23 10.44 -7.05
CA THR A 440 -17.20 11.50 -6.71
C THR A 440 -16.82 12.22 -5.41
N GLU A 441 -16.39 11.51 -4.37
CA GLU A 441 -15.87 12.10 -3.15
C GLU A 441 -14.65 13.00 -3.39
N ASP A 442 -13.77 12.63 -4.32
CA ASP A 442 -12.56 13.39 -4.61
C ASP A 442 -12.87 14.72 -5.31
N ILE A 443 -13.92 14.77 -6.13
CA ILE A 443 -14.43 16.05 -6.67
C ILE A 443 -14.93 16.93 -5.52
N VAL A 444 -15.71 16.39 -4.58
CA VAL A 444 -16.20 17.14 -3.42
C VAL A 444 -15.04 17.64 -2.55
N LYS A 445 -14.03 16.80 -2.30
CA LYS A 445 -12.81 17.19 -1.57
C LYS A 445 -12.07 18.31 -2.31
N PHE A 446 -11.97 18.23 -3.64
CA PHE A 446 -11.36 19.27 -4.46
C PHE A 446 -12.10 20.60 -4.29
N GLU A 447 -13.42 20.62 -4.41
CA GLU A 447 -14.25 21.81 -4.23
C GLU A 447 -14.03 22.43 -2.85
N ILE A 448 -14.14 21.64 -1.78
CA ILE A 448 -13.97 22.12 -0.39
C ILE A 448 -12.59 22.73 -0.18
N ASN A 449 -11.53 22.09 -0.69
CA ASN A 449 -10.16 22.58 -0.51
C ASN A 449 -9.92 23.89 -1.28
N HIS A 450 -10.44 24.00 -2.51
CA HIS A 450 -10.28 25.20 -3.31
C HIS A 450 -11.14 26.36 -2.82
N MET A 451 -12.34 26.09 -2.28
CA MET A 451 -13.13 27.12 -1.59
C MET A 451 -12.38 27.68 -0.37
N LYS A 452 -11.75 26.82 0.45
CA LYS A 452 -10.92 27.26 1.58
C LYS A 452 -9.72 28.10 1.12
N ALA A 453 -9.08 27.71 0.01
CA ALA A 453 -7.98 28.45 -0.58
C ALA A 453 -8.43 29.85 -1.05
N ILE A 454 -9.55 29.93 -1.77
CA ILE A 454 -10.18 31.20 -2.19
C ILE A 454 -10.44 32.08 -0.97
N SER A 455 -11.06 31.59 0.11
CA SER A 455 -11.32 32.41 1.30
C SER A 455 -10.03 32.94 1.94
N SER A 456 -8.94 32.18 1.87
CA SER A 456 -7.62 32.63 2.34
C SER A 456 -7.02 33.73 1.45
N TRP A 457 -7.16 33.58 0.13
CA TRP A 457 -6.70 34.56 -0.85
C TRP A 457 -7.56 35.83 -0.85
N GLU A 458 -8.87 35.73 -0.69
CA GLU A 458 -9.78 36.88 -0.53
C GLU A 458 -9.41 37.70 0.71
N ARG A 459 -9.04 37.05 1.83
CA ARG A 459 -8.49 37.74 3.01
C ARG A 459 -7.12 38.37 2.76
N SER A 460 -6.32 37.81 1.85
CA SER A 460 -5.03 38.37 1.49
C SER A 460 -5.20 39.58 0.57
N LEU A 461 -6.13 39.49 -0.38
CA LEU A 461 -6.53 40.57 -1.28
C LEU A 461 -7.15 41.75 -0.51
N SER A 462 -7.94 41.49 0.54
CA SER A 462 -8.54 42.55 1.37
C SER A 462 -7.52 43.36 2.18
N LYS A 463 -6.27 42.91 2.28
CA LYS A 463 -5.16 43.67 2.90
C LYS A 463 -4.42 44.54 1.89
N VAL A 464 -4.66 44.36 0.59
CA VAL A 464 -4.09 45.18 -0.47
C VAL A 464 -4.95 46.44 -0.59
N PRO A 465 -4.36 47.65 -0.59
CA PRO A 465 -5.11 48.89 -0.76
C PRO A 465 -5.95 48.93 -2.05
N PRO A 466 -7.04 49.70 -2.08
CA PRO A 466 -7.77 50.02 -3.30
C PRO A 466 -6.85 50.63 -4.37
N GLN A 467 -7.27 50.56 -5.64
CA GLN A 467 -6.51 51.14 -6.74
C GLN A 467 -6.45 52.67 -6.61
N GLU A 468 -5.24 53.22 -6.64
CA GLU A 468 -4.98 54.66 -6.60
C GLU A 468 -4.04 55.09 -7.73
N GLU A 469 -4.16 56.34 -8.16
CA GLU A 469 -3.35 56.91 -9.25
C GLU A 469 -1.92 57.17 -8.74
N GLY A 470 -0.91 56.57 -9.39
CA GLY A 470 0.49 56.64 -8.96
C GLY A 470 0.92 55.59 -7.93
N GLU A 471 0.15 54.49 -7.78
CA GLU A 471 0.52 53.39 -6.89
C GLU A 471 1.82 52.67 -7.29
N PRO A 472 2.57 52.07 -6.34
CA PRO A 472 3.73 51.25 -6.67
C PRO A 472 3.34 50.01 -7.48
N ASP A 473 4.14 49.68 -8.51
CA ASP A 473 3.92 48.52 -9.40
C ASP A 473 3.77 47.19 -8.63
N GLU A 474 4.46 47.03 -7.50
CA GLU A 474 4.38 45.84 -6.65
C GLU A 474 2.97 45.64 -6.05
N VAL A 475 2.31 46.73 -5.67
CA VAL A 475 0.95 46.71 -5.09
C VAL A 475 -0.06 46.35 -6.17
N SER A 476 0.07 46.96 -7.36
CA SER A 476 -0.77 46.67 -8.52
C SER A 476 -0.63 45.22 -8.97
N SER A 477 0.61 44.72 -9.10
CA SER A 477 0.92 43.34 -9.48
C SER A 477 0.38 42.33 -8.49
N THR A 478 0.50 42.61 -7.18
CA THR A 478 -0.05 41.75 -6.12
C THR A 478 -1.57 41.69 -6.17
N ARG A 479 -2.24 42.83 -6.43
CA ARG A 479 -3.70 42.88 -6.60
C ARG A 479 -4.16 42.04 -7.79
N GLN A 480 -3.49 42.20 -8.94
CA GLN A 480 -3.78 41.43 -10.16
C GLN A 480 -3.55 39.94 -9.96
N TYR A 481 -2.45 39.55 -9.33
CA TYR A 481 -2.12 38.15 -9.02
C TYR A 481 -3.23 37.46 -8.23
N TRP A 482 -3.67 38.05 -7.12
CA TRP A 482 -4.73 37.44 -6.30
C TRP A 482 -6.08 37.43 -7.02
N THR A 483 -6.42 38.51 -7.71
CA THR A 483 -7.68 38.63 -8.46
C THR A 483 -7.78 37.55 -9.53
N HIS A 484 -6.74 37.40 -10.34
CA HIS A 484 -6.65 36.40 -11.40
C HIS A 484 -6.72 34.98 -10.83
N ARG A 485 -5.93 34.68 -9.79
CA ARG A 485 -5.90 33.36 -9.15
C ARG A 485 -7.25 32.98 -8.54
N ILE A 486 -7.96 33.91 -7.92
CA ILE A 486 -9.31 33.70 -7.39
C ILE A 486 -10.30 33.42 -8.53
N ALA A 487 -10.27 34.24 -9.60
CA ALA A 487 -11.17 34.08 -10.74
C ALA A 487 -10.99 32.71 -11.43
N ASP A 488 -9.75 32.31 -11.69
CA ASP A 488 -9.46 31.02 -12.32
C ASP A 488 -9.85 29.85 -11.44
N THR A 489 -9.59 29.94 -10.13
CA THR A 489 -10.00 28.88 -9.20
C THR A 489 -11.53 28.79 -9.08
N LYS A 490 -12.25 29.90 -9.17
CA LYS A 490 -13.73 29.89 -9.24
C LYS A 490 -14.23 29.18 -10.51
N LYS A 491 -13.60 29.40 -11.66
CA LYS A 491 -13.91 28.66 -12.90
C LYS A 491 -13.64 27.16 -12.74
N MET A 492 -12.54 26.78 -12.09
CA MET A 492 -12.23 25.37 -11.81
C MET A 492 -13.27 24.70 -10.93
N ILE A 493 -13.72 25.37 -9.87
CA ILE A 493 -14.77 24.84 -8.99
C ILE A 493 -16.08 24.67 -9.77
N ALA A 494 -16.44 25.61 -10.66
CA ALA A 494 -17.62 25.47 -11.50
C ALA A 494 -17.52 24.22 -12.41
N ALA A 495 -16.40 24.04 -13.10
CA ALA A 495 -16.17 22.86 -13.93
C ALA A 495 -16.19 21.55 -13.12
N ALA A 496 -15.61 21.54 -11.91
CA ALA A 496 -15.65 20.39 -11.00
C ALA A 496 -17.10 20.05 -10.60
N LYS A 497 -17.92 21.05 -10.29
CA LYS A 497 -19.35 20.88 -9.99
C LYS A 497 -20.13 20.32 -11.18
N ASP A 498 -19.80 20.74 -12.40
CA ASP A 498 -20.43 20.23 -13.61
C ASP A 498 -20.10 18.74 -13.79
N ILE A 499 -18.84 18.34 -13.58
CA ILE A 499 -18.43 16.92 -13.58
C ILE A 499 -19.17 16.14 -12.49
N HIS A 500 -19.22 16.66 -11.26
CA HIS A 500 -19.92 16.00 -10.15
C HIS A 500 -21.42 15.84 -10.45
N SER A 501 -22.06 16.88 -10.97
CA SER A 501 -23.47 16.82 -11.36
C SER A 501 -23.69 15.82 -12.48
N TYR A 502 -22.80 15.75 -13.47
CA TYR A 502 -22.90 14.78 -14.55
C TYR A 502 -22.75 13.35 -14.02
N ALA A 503 -21.72 13.09 -13.22
CA ALA A 503 -21.43 11.77 -12.65
C ALA A 503 -22.58 11.26 -11.77
N THR A 504 -23.08 12.09 -10.87
CA THR A 504 -24.16 11.71 -9.95
C THR A 504 -25.51 11.51 -10.64
N LYS A 505 -25.82 12.28 -11.69
CA LYS A 505 -27.09 12.14 -12.44
C LYS A 505 -27.08 11.00 -13.45
N ASN A 506 -25.96 10.81 -14.16
CA ASN A 506 -25.92 9.91 -15.33
C ASN A 506 -25.20 8.59 -15.07
N LEU A 507 -24.30 8.53 -14.08
CA LEU A 507 -23.42 7.38 -13.86
C LEU A 507 -23.62 6.70 -12.49
N ALA A 508 -24.51 7.21 -11.63
CA ALA A 508 -24.75 6.59 -10.32
C ALA A 508 -25.27 5.14 -10.39
N PRO A 509 -26.21 4.77 -11.28
CA PRO A 509 -26.61 3.38 -11.44
C PRO A 509 -25.51 2.54 -12.10
N ALA A 510 -25.23 1.34 -11.57
CA ALA A 510 -24.24 0.42 -12.17
C ALA A 510 -24.57 0.04 -13.62
N ALA A 511 -25.85 -0.15 -13.94
CA ALA A 511 -26.30 -0.42 -15.31
C ALA A 511 -25.97 0.73 -16.28
N SER A 512 -26.01 1.98 -15.82
CA SER A 512 -25.63 3.16 -16.61
C SER A 512 -24.12 3.27 -16.83
N ARG A 513 -23.33 2.43 -16.15
CA ARG A 513 -21.87 2.37 -16.26
C ARG A 513 -21.37 1.17 -17.08
N ILE A 514 -22.25 0.35 -17.66
CA ILE A 514 -21.84 -0.78 -18.52
C ILE A 514 -20.97 -0.24 -19.66
N LEU A 515 -19.70 -0.67 -19.67
CA LEU A 515 -18.70 -0.30 -20.67
C LEU A 515 -18.78 -1.23 -21.88
N GLY A 516 -19.07 -2.51 -21.62
CA GLY A 516 -19.02 -3.56 -22.61
C GLY A 516 -19.19 -4.92 -21.97
N SER A 517 -18.71 -5.96 -22.65
CA SER A 517 -18.78 -7.33 -22.16
C SER A 517 -17.54 -8.15 -22.47
N VAL A 518 -17.27 -9.16 -21.65
CA VAL A 518 -16.14 -10.08 -21.87
C VAL A 518 -16.31 -10.78 -23.23
N LEU A 519 -15.39 -10.52 -24.14
CA LEU A 519 -15.26 -11.23 -25.41
C LEU A 519 -14.44 -12.51 -25.22
N HIS A 520 -13.31 -12.37 -24.54
CA HIS A 520 -12.38 -13.44 -24.24
C HIS A 520 -11.79 -13.27 -22.85
N CYS A 521 -11.62 -14.38 -22.14
CA CYS A 521 -10.87 -14.45 -20.90
C CYS A 521 -10.02 -15.71 -20.98
N SER A 522 -8.69 -15.55 -20.87
CA SER A 522 -7.78 -16.68 -20.84
C SER A 522 -8.00 -17.49 -19.56
N GLU A 523 -7.54 -18.74 -19.58
CA GLU A 523 -7.20 -19.41 -18.33
C GLU A 523 -5.95 -18.72 -17.77
N ILE A 524 -5.89 -18.54 -16.46
CA ILE A 524 -4.68 -18.06 -15.79
C ILE A 524 -3.74 -19.26 -15.73
N GLU A 525 -2.72 -19.25 -16.59
CA GLU A 525 -1.78 -20.35 -16.74
C GLU A 525 -0.37 -19.82 -17.01
N VAL A 526 0.57 -20.75 -17.19
CA VAL A 526 1.95 -20.46 -17.53
C VAL A 526 2.15 -20.85 -18.98
N ASP A 527 2.66 -19.94 -19.80
CA ASP A 527 2.92 -20.23 -21.20
C ASP A 527 4.19 -21.08 -21.40
N ALA A 528 4.46 -21.46 -22.64
CA ALA A 528 5.62 -22.29 -22.99
C ALA A 528 6.97 -21.61 -22.67
N ASP A 529 6.99 -20.28 -22.65
CA ASP A 529 8.18 -19.48 -22.35
C ASP A 529 8.35 -19.26 -20.83
N GLY A 530 7.41 -19.78 -20.03
CA GLY A 530 7.39 -19.73 -18.57
C GLY A 530 6.71 -18.50 -17.99
N PHE A 531 6.20 -17.58 -18.83
CA PHE A 531 5.54 -16.35 -18.38
C PHE A 531 4.07 -16.58 -18.03
N ARG A 532 3.55 -15.74 -17.12
CA ARG A 532 2.14 -15.78 -16.73
C ARG A 532 1.24 -15.29 -17.87
N CYS A 533 0.30 -16.15 -18.27
CA CYS A 533 -0.78 -15.84 -19.20
C CYS A 533 -2.04 -15.45 -18.40
N ASP A 534 -2.24 -14.16 -18.17
CA ASP A 534 -3.37 -13.62 -17.40
C ASP A 534 -3.97 -12.43 -18.13
N TRP A 535 -4.85 -12.69 -19.10
CA TRP A 535 -5.41 -11.63 -19.94
C TRP A 535 -6.85 -11.89 -20.39
N ALA A 536 -7.56 -10.81 -20.65
CA ALA A 536 -8.90 -10.80 -21.17
C ALA A 536 -9.11 -9.64 -22.15
N PHE A 537 -9.99 -9.87 -23.13
CA PHE A 537 -10.55 -8.83 -23.98
C PHE A 537 -12.01 -8.57 -23.62
N ILE A 538 -12.31 -7.29 -23.42
CA ILE A 538 -13.65 -6.78 -23.21
C ILE A 538 -14.06 -6.07 -24.50
N GLU A 539 -15.09 -6.56 -25.19
CA GLU A 539 -15.67 -5.84 -26.31
C GLU A 539 -16.41 -4.62 -25.78
N VAL A 540 -15.96 -3.43 -26.18
CA VAL A 540 -16.49 -2.15 -25.70
C VAL A 540 -17.69 -1.77 -26.55
N ASP A 541 -18.78 -1.36 -25.89
CA ASP A 541 -20.00 -0.97 -26.58
C ASP A 541 -19.77 0.30 -27.42
N GLY A 542 -20.16 0.28 -28.70
CA GLY A 542 -19.82 1.34 -29.66
C GLY A 542 -20.18 2.76 -29.19
N HIS A 543 -21.35 2.95 -28.59
CA HIS A 543 -21.81 4.23 -28.06
C HIS A 543 -20.90 4.81 -26.95
N ARG A 544 -20.04 4.01 -26.32
CA ARG A 544 -19.03 4.47 -25.34
C ARG A 544 -17.80 5.07 -26.00
N LEU A 545 -17.60 4.81 -27.29
CA LEU A 545 -16.44 5.23 -28.08
C LEU A 545 -16.75 6.45 -28.96
N GLU A 546 -18.01 6.86 -29.04
CA GLU A 546 -18.49 7.99 -29.85
C GLU A 546 -18.17 9.37 -29.23
N SER A 547 -17.53 9.40 -28.06
CA SER A 547 -17.12 10.64 -27.41
C SER A 547 -15.91 11.26 -28.12
N GLU A 548 -15.94 12.57 -28.33
CA GLU A 548 -14.78 13.38 -28.77
C GLU A 548 -13.59 13.27 -27.77
N ASP A 549 -13.87 12.86 -26.52
CA ASP A 549 -12.85 12.63 -25.49
C ASP A 549 -12.14 11.27 -25.63
N PHE A 550 -12.54 10.40 -26.57
CA PHE A 550 -11.89 9.10 -26.75
C PHE A 550 -10.51 9.23 -27.39
N GLN A 551 -9.50 9.42 -26.54
CA GLN A 551 -8.10 9.60 -26.92
C GLN A 551 -7.35 8.30 -27.25
N ARG A 552 -8.05 7.15 -27.26
CA ARG A 552 -7.49 5.83 -27.60
C ARG A 552 -6.32 5.45 -26.68
N ASN A 553 -5.22 4.91 -27.23
CA ASN A 553 -4.06 4.46 -26.46
C ASN A 553 -3.12 5.62 -26.09
N LYS A 554 -3.64 6.65 -25.43
CA LYS A 554 -2.85 7.69 -24.74
C LYS A 554 -2.89 7.45 -23.24
N LEU A 555 -1.72 7.29 -22.64
CA LEU A 555 -1.54 7.11 -21.21
C LEU A 555 -1.48 8.48 -20.53
N PHE A 556 -2.36 8.72 -19.57
CA PHE A 556 -2.30 9.94 -18.77
C PHE A 556 -1.19 9.87 -17.72
N VAL A 557 -0.16 10.71 -17.85
CA VAL A 557 1.01 10.76 -16.96
C VAL A 557 0.99 11.95 -15.99
N GLY A 558 -0.15 12.65 -15.91
CA GLY A 558 -0.38 13.76 -14.99
C GLY A 558 -1.13 13.33 -13.73
N GLY A 559 -1.96 14.23 -13.19
CA GLY A 559 -2.85 13.93 -12.07
C GLY A 559 -2.19 14.04 -10.71
N ASN A 560 -1.66 12.96 -10.13
CA ASN A 560 -0.92 13.03 -8.85
C ASN A 560 0.54 13.43 -9.00
N LYS A 561 0.99 13.61 -10.25
CA LYS A 561 2.35 13.91 -10.63
C LYS A 561 2.34 15.16 -11.50
N THR A 562 3.37 15.98 -11.33
CA THR A 562 3.58 17.20 -12.11
C THR A 562 4.46 16.92 -13.32
N SER A 563 4.49 17.84 -14.28
CA SER A 563 5.45 17.82 -15.39
C SER A 563 6.90 17.81 -14.91
N VAL A 564 7.18 18.44 -13.76
CA VAL A 564 8.50 18.43 -13.12
C VAL A 564 8.81 17.04 -12.55
N ASP A 565 7.82 16.33 -12.02
CA ASP A 565 8.02 14.94 -11.59
C ASP A 565 8.33 14.05 -12.81
N TRP A 566 7.59 14.20 -13.91
CA TRP A 566 7.88 13.51 -15.17
C TRP A 566 9.33 13.72 -15.62
N GLU A 567 9.82 14.97 -15.66
CA GLU A 567 11.21 15.28 -15.99
C GLU A 567 12.18 14.56 -15.05
N ASN A 568 12.00 14.71 -13.74
CA ASN A 568 12.93 14.18 -12.76
C ASN A 568 13.02 12.66 -12.79
N PHE A 569 11.93 11.97 -13.09
CA PHE A 569 11.87 10.51 -13.03
C PHE A 569 12.08 9.83 -14.38
N MET A 570 11.67 10.43 -15.50
CA MET A 570 11.82 9.81 -16.82
C MET A 570 13.04 10.33 -17.60
N PHE A 571 13.59 11.48 -17.19
CA PHE A 571 14.79 12.11 -17.77
C PHE A 571 15.78 12.55 -16.67
N PRO A 572 16.22 11.62 -15.81
CA PRO A 572 17.01 11.97 -14.64
C PRO A 572 18.40 12.53 -14.99
N GLN A 573 18.98 12.09 -16.11
CA GLN A 573 20.32 12.50 -16.56
C GLN A 573 20.36 13.84 -17.26
N HIS A 574 21.44 14.60 -17.07
CA HIS A 574 21.60 15.92 -17.70
C HIS A 574 21.64 15.86 -19.23
N HIS A 575 22.20 14.79 -19.81
CA HIS A 575 22.27 14.62 -21.26
C HIS A 575 20.89 14.27 -21.85
N ASP A 576 20.10 13.46 -21.16
CA ASP A 576 18.72 13.09 -21.53
C ASP A 576 17.77 14.30 -21.59
N ARG A 577 18.04 15.35 -20.79
CA ARG A 577 17.19 16.55 -20.76
C ARG A 577 17.21 17.36 -22.05
N ARG A 578 18.18 17.12 -22.95
CA ARG A 578 18.22 17.78 -24.26
C ARG A 578 17.10 17.27 -25.18
N ASP A 579 16.71 16.01 -25.02
CA ASP A 579 15.64 15.35 -25.78
C ASP A 579 14.29 15.38 -25.02
N PHE A 580 14.23 16.15 -23.93
CA PHE A 580 13.08 16.24 -23.06
C PHE A 580 11.86 16.84 -23.75
N GLN A 581 10.75 16.11 -23.73
CA GLN A 581 9.43 16.63 -24.04
C GLN A 581 8.45 16.14 -22.98
N VAL A 582 7.79 17.08 -22.28
CA VAL A 582 6.58 16.75 -21.52
C VAL A 582 5.51 16.39 -22.55
N PRO A 583 4.84 15.23 -22.45
CA PRO A 583 3.72 14.93 -23.30
C PRO A 583 2.68 16.05 -23.23
N GLN A 584 2.21 16.52 -24.38
CA GLN A 584 1.17 17.54 -24.43
C GLN A 584 -0.06 17.06 -23.66
N ASP A 585 -0.65 17.95 -22.86
CA ASP A 585 -1.78 17.65 -21.97
C ASP A 585 -1.54 16.47 -21.02
N SER A 586 -0.28 16.17 -20.70
CA SER A 586 0.12 15.03 -19.88
C SER A 586 -0.36 13.68 -20.46
N LEU A 587 -0.53 13.57 -21.78
CA LEU A 587 -0.98 12.38 -22.50
C LEU A 587 0.15 11.77 -23.33
N LEU A 588 0.77 10.70 -22.83
CA LEU A 588 1.80 9.94 -23.52
C LEU A 588 1.18 8.99 -24.55
N GLN A 589 1.47 9.17 -25.83
CA GLN A 589 1.02 8.26 -26.87
C GLN A 589 1.72 6.91 -26.73
N LEU A 590 0.94 5.83 -26.59
CA LEU A 590 1.51 4.48 -26.58
C LEU A 590 1.64 3.93 -28.00
N GLY A 591 2.77 3.30 -28.29
CA GLY A 591 3.06 2.70 -29.58
C GLY A 591 4.32 1.84 -29.55
N GLY A 592 4.32 0.72 -30.28
CA GLY A 592 5.40 -0.26 -30.21
C GLY A 592 5.52 -0.90 -28.82
N TYR A 593 6.60 -1.66 -28.61
CA TYR A 593 6.86 -2.34 -27.36
C TYR A 593 8.36 -2.56 -27.14
N VAL A 594 8.74 -2.81 -25.89
CA VAL A 594 10.11 -3.14 -25.49
C VAL A 594 10.38 -4.62 -25.76
N SER A 595 11.46 -4.93 -26.47
CA SER A 595 11.85 -6.31 -26.76
C SER A 595 12.48 -7.00 -25.55
N GLU A 596 12.49 -8.33 -25.54
CA GLU A 596 13.18 -9.11 -24.50
C GLU A 596 14.66 -8.72 -24.36
N ALA A 597 15.36 -8.45 -25.47
CA ALA A 597 16.76 -8.02 -25.42
C ALA A 597 16.97 -6.68 -24.70
N GLU A 598 15.99 -5.77 -24.77
CA GLU A 598 16.08 -4.45 -24.14
C GLU A 598 15.64 -4.47 -22.66
N PHE A 599 14.78 -5.40 -22.25
CA PHE A 599 14.54 -5.67 -20.82
C PHE A 599 15.85 -5.99 -20.09
N GLN A 600 16.78 -6.60 -20.80
CA GLN A 600 18.05 -7.00 -20.26
C GLN A 600 19.19 -6.01 -20.54
N ASN A 601 19.06 -5.14 -21.54
CA ASN A 601 20.06 -4.12 -21.91
C ASN A 601 19.36 -2.79 -22.25
N PRO A 602 18.87 -2.07 -21.23
CA PRO A 602 18.15 -0.83 -21.44
C PRO A 602 19.09 0.28 -21.91
N GLN A 603 18.58 1.16 -22.76
CA GLN A 603 19.35 2.27 -23.34
C GLN A 603 19.44 3.50 -22.44
N ASN A 604 18.57 3.57 -21.42
CA ASN A 604 18.41 4.75 -20.57
C ASN A 604 19.12 4.55 -19.23
N TYR A 605 19.36 5.66 -18.54
CA TYR A 605 20.03 5.66 -17.24
C TYR A 605 19.12 6.26 -16.16
N ASP A 606 19.26 5.78 -14.93
CA ASP A 606 18.59 6.33 -13.76
C ASP A 606 19.37 7.52 -13.17
N VAL A 607 18.94 8.09 -12.05
CA VAL A 607 19.57 9.27 -11.42
C VAL A 607 20.99 9.02 -10.90
N HIS A 608 21.40 7.76 -10.79
CA HIS A 608 22.72 7.35 -10.33
C HIS A 608 23.65 6.96 -11.49
N ASP A 609 23.28 7.31 -12.73
CA ASP A 609 24.04 7.01 -13.95
C ASP A 609 24.16 5.51 -14.24
N MET A 610 23.15 4.76 -13.78
CA MET A 610 23.09 3.32 -14.00
C MET A 610 22.04 2.96 -15.05
N GLN A 611 22.36 2.00 -15.91
CA GLN A 611 21.43 1.52 -16.93
C GLN A 611 20.14 0.98 -16.30
N ALA A 612 19.00 1.51 -16.76
CA ALA A 612 17.69 1.18 -16.23
C ALA A 612 16.58 1.34 -17.27
N LEU A 613 15.65 0.38 -17.29
CA LEU A 613 14.38 0.54 -17.98
C LEU A 613 13.41 1.32 -17.08
N LEU A 614 13.32 2.63 -17.31
CA LEU A 614 12.42 3.53 -16.60
C LEU A 614 10.97 3.31 -17.04
N ALA A 615 10.08 3.18 -16.06
CA ALA A 615 8.69 2.81 -16.27
C ALA A 615 7.74 3.87 -15.72
N VAL A 616 6.64 4.09 -16.45
CA VAL A 616 5.48 4.85 -15.99
C VAL A 616 4.22 4.00 -16.17
N LYS A 617 3.26 4.15 -15.26
CA LYS A 617 1.89 3.70 -15.48
C LYS A 617 0.89 4.70 -14.93
N ASN A 618 -0.36 4.54 -15.33
CA ASN A 618 -1.49 5.17 -14.67
C ASN A 618 -2.49 4.08 -14.28
N GLY A 619 -2.50 3.73 -13.00
CA GLY A 619 -3.49 2.82 -12.44
C GLY A 619 -4.64 3.58 -11.78
N PHE A 620 -5.79 2.94 -11.60
CA PHE A 620 -6.88 3.61 -10.90
C PHE A 620 -6.55 3.86 -9.42
N THR A 621 -5.90 2.91 -8.75
CA THR A 621 -5.66 2.96 -7.30
C THR A 621 -4.46 3.82 -6.93
N THR A 622 -3.42 3.88 -7.76
CA THR A 622 -2.21 4.69 -7.45
C THR A 622 -2.05 5.91 -8.34
N GLY A 623 -2.87 6.05 -9.39
CA GLY A 623 -2.70 7.08 -10.40
C GLY A 623 -1.42 6.89 -11.16
N THR A 624 -0.76 8.01 -11.49
CA THR A 624 0.53 8.01 -12.15
C THR A 624 1.63 7.64 -11.17
N THR A 625 2.35 6.58 -11.47
CA THR A 625 3.54 6.15 -10.72
C THR A 625 4.71 5.91 -11.66
N PHE A 626 5.91 6.14 -11.12
CA PHE A 626 7.18 5.92 -11.81
C PHE A 626 7.92 4.78 -11.15
N GLY A 627 8.61 3.97 -11.95
CA GLY A 627 9.29 2.77 -11.49
C GLY A 627 10.54 2.44 -12.30
N ARG A 628 11.28 1.44 -11.83
CA ARG A 628 12.40 0.83 -12.55
C ARG A 628 12.14 -0.66 -12.71
N VAL A 629 12.21 -1.14 -13.95
CA VAL A 629 12.06 -2.57 -14.24
C VAL A 629 13.37 -3.28 -13.92
N ASN A 630 13.27 -4.42 -13.27
CA ASN A 630 14.41 -5.27 -12.99
C ASN A 630 14.93 -5.96 -14.27
N GLY A 631 16.25 -6.13 -14.39
CA GLY A 631 16.86 -6.73 -15.58
C GLY A 631 16.81 -8.26 -15.64
N LEU A 632 16.49 -8.89 -14.52
CA LEU A 632 16.39 -10.33 -14.37
C LEU A 632 14.96 -10.72 -13.99
N GLU A 633 14.52 -11.88 -14.48
CA GLU A 633 13.20 -12.42 -14.19
C GLU A 633 13.08 -12.83 -12.72
N SER A 634 11.90 -12.61 -12.16
CA SER A 634 11.46 -13.17 -10.89
C SER A 634 10.58 -14.39 -11.16
N VAL A 635 10.56 -15.32 -10.21
CA VAL A 635 9.53 -16.37 -10.17
C VAL A 635 8.49 -16.02 -9.11
N THR A 636 7.22 -16.09 -9.47
CA THR A 636 6.08 -15.95 -8.55
C THR A 636 5.31 -17.24 -8.43
N ARG A 637 4.78 -17.51 -7.24
CA ARG A 637 3.91 -18.64 -6.95
C ARG A 637 2.60 -18.17 -6.34
N CYS A 638 1.51 -18.47 -7.02
CA CYS A 638 0.16 -18.24 -6.53
C CYS A 638 -0.42 -19.54 -5.97
N TYR A 639 -0.82 -19.52 -4.70
CA TYR A 639 -1.53 -20.63 -4.06
C TYR A 639 -3.03 -20.38 -4.14
N PRO A 640 -3.80 -21.20 -4.87
CA PRO A 640 -5.25 -21.05 -4.91
C PRO A 640 -5.85 -21.35 -3.53
N GLU A 641 -6.87 -20.58 -3.13
CA GLU A 641 -7.50 -20.70 -1.80
C GLU A 641 -8.25 -22.03 -1.59
N VAL A 642 -8.66 -22.72 -2.66
CA VAL A 642 -9.41 -23.98 -2.60
C VAL A 642 -8.89 -25.00 -3.62
N GLY A 643 -8.26 -26.07 -3.14
CA GLY A 643 -8.09 -27.35 -3.83
C GLY A 643 -7.34 -27.35 -5.17
N GLY A 644 -6.70 -26.25 -5.56
CA GLY A 644 -5.95 -26.14 -6.82
C GLY A 644 -4.44 -26.37 -6.67
N VAL A 645 -3.76 -26.59 -7.79
CA VAL A 645 -2.30 -26.70 -7.86
C VAL A 645 -1.69 -25.31 -7.84
N ALA A 646 -0.63 -25.12 -7.04
CA ALA A 646 0.11 -23.86 -7.02
C ALA A 646 0.69 -23.56 -8.41
N GLN A 647 0.44 -22.37 -8.93
CA GLN A 647 0.94 -21.97 -10.24
C GLN A 647 2.21 -21.14 -10.09
N THR A 648 3.26 -21.57 -10.77
CA THR A 648 4.60 -20.96 -10.72
C THR A 648 4.92 -20.32 -12.06
N ALA A 649 5.19 -19.01 -12.11
CA ALA A 649 5.38 -18.28 -13.36
C ALA A 649 6.57 -17.31 -13.29
N LEU A 650 7.16 -17.00 -14.45
CA LEU A 650 8.11 -15.92 -14.64
C LEU A 650 7.37 -14.60 -14.81
N GLU A 651 7.86 -13.56 -14.13
CA GLU A 651 7.40 -12.18 -14.22
C GLU A 651 8.57 -11.21 -14.02
N PHE A 652 8.39 -9.94 -14.35
CA PHE A 652 9.40 -8.91 -14.05
C PHE A 652 8.92 -8.04 -12.88
N VAL A 653 9.85 -7.72 -11.99
CA VAL A 653 9.60 -6.79 -10.88
C VAL A 653 9.77 -5.35 -11.37
N VAL A 654 8.83 -4.49 -10.99
CA VAL A 654 8.94 -3.04 -11.10
C VAL A 654 8.96 -2.44 -9.70
N CYS A 655 10.11 -1.87 -9.33
CA CYS A 655 10.29 -1.19 -8.05
C CYS A 655 9.88 0.29 -8.17
N GLY A 656 9.24 0.84 -7.14
CA GLY A 656 8.87 2.26 -7.10
C GLY A 656 10.09 3.17 -7.22
N TYR A 657 9.95 4.24 -8.01
CA TYR A 657 11.03 5.19 -8.28
C TYR A 657 10.65 6.58 -7.74
N ASP A 658 10.84 6.79 -6.43
CA ASP A 658 10.69 8.09 -5.75
C ASP A 658 11.93 8.39 -4.90
N THR A 659 12.87 9.11 -5.50
CA THR A 659 14.19 9.46 -4.94
C THR A 659 14.17 10.70 -4.05
N LYS A 660 13.04 11.45 -3.97
CA LYS A 660 13.01 12.76 -3.31
C LYS A 660 12.23 12.79 -2.00
N THR A 661 11.14 12.03 -1.89
CA THR A 661 10.22 12.20 -0.76
C THR A 661 10.00 10.94 0.07
N ALA A 662 10.39 9.77 -0.44
CA ALA A 662 10.03 8.46 0.10
C ALA A 662 8.51 8.32 0.37
N LYS A 663 7.66 9.12 -0.32
CA LYS A 663 6.20 9.11 -0.16
C LYS A 663 5.51 8.22 -1.18
N ASN A 664 6.15 7.89 -2.30
CA ASN A 664 5.69 6.88 -3.26
C ASN A 664 6.67 5.70 -3.25
N ASP A 665 6.66 4.97 -2.14
CA ASP A 665 7.41 3.74 -1.91
C ASP A 665 6.95 2.56 -2.77
N ARG A 666 5.80 2.68 -3.45
CA ARG A 666 5.20 1.62 -4.25
C ARG A 666 4.91 2.03 -5.68
N PHE A 667 5.12 1.10 -6.61
CA PHE A 667 4.77 1.30 -8.02
C PHE A 667 3.28 1.01 -8.29
N SER A 668 2.71 -0.06 -7.74
CA SER A 668 1.28 -0.39 -7.83
C SER A 668 0.62 -0.63 -6.46
N ASP A 669 -0.70 -0.74 -6.46
CA ASP A 669 -1.48 -1.23 -5.33
C ASP A 669 -2.69 -2.03 -5.83
N GLY A 670 -3.41 -2.68 -4.92
CA GLY A 670 -4.62 -3.46 -5.24
C GLY A 670 -5.58 -2.70 -6.15
N GLY A 671 -5.99 -3.29 -7.28
CA GLY A 671 -6.89 -2.66 -8.27
C GLY A 671 -6.16 -1.99 -9.44
N ASP A 672 -4.84 -1.89 -9.39
CA ASP A 672 -4.03 -1.52 -10.56
C ASP A 672 -3.81 -2.69 -11.53
N SER A 673 -4.19 -3.93 -11.18
CA SER A 673 -4.10 -5.08 -12.12
C SER A 673 -4.76 -4.75 -13.45
N GLY A 674 -4.08 -5.11 -14.54
CA GLY A 674 -4.47 -4.78 -15.91
C GLY A 674 -3.95 -3.43 -16.40
N SER A 675 -3.41 -2.56 -15.53
CA SER A 675 -2.73 -1.32 -15.93
C SER A 675 -1.54 -1.63 -16.83
N ILE A 676 -1.33 -0.77 -17.83
CA ILE A 676 -0.22 -0.90 -18.76
C ILE A 676 0.93 -0.02 -18.31
N VAL A 677 2.12 -0.64 -18.31
CA VAL A 677 3.39 -0.02 -18.00
C VAL A 677 4.07 0.34 -19.31
N ALA A 678 4.54 1.59 -19.41
CA ALA A 678 5.17 2.14 -20.59
C ALA A 678 6.53 2.77 -20.25
N GLY A 679 7.42 2.84 -21.24
CA GLY A 679 8.66 3.61 -21.18
C GLY A 679 8.44 5.10 -21.42
N ARG A 680 9.49 5.90 -21.26
CA ARG A 680 9.46 7.36 -21.49
C ARG A 680 9.11 7.75 -22.93
N ASP A 681 9.33 6.85 -23.87
CA ASP A 681 9.09 6.99 -25.31
C ASP A 681 7.71 6.45 -25.75
N GLY A 682 6.87 6.01 -24.80
CA GLY A 682 5.55 5.45 -25.09
C GLY A 682 5.57 3.98 -25.53
N ARG A 683 6.72 3.32 -25.59
CA ARG A 683 6.76 1.87 -25.87
C ARG A 683 6.23 1.08 -24.69
N ILE A 684 5.41 0.09 -25.00
CA ILE A 684 4.78 -0.75 -23.98
C ILE A 684 5.82 -1.70 -23.39
N ILE A 685 5.95 -1.67 -22.06
CA ILE A 685 6.83 -2.57 -21.30
C ILE A 685 6.06 -3.84 -20.94
N GLY A 686 4.90 -3.70 -20.29
CA GLY A 686 4.14 -4.86 -19.81
C GLY A 686 2.81 -4.50 -19.17
N GLN A 687 2.11 -5.51 -18.66
CA GLN A 687 0.86 -5.38 -17.94
C GLN A 687 1.06 -5.75 -16.47
N VAL A 688 0.54 -4.93 -15.56
CA VAL A 688 0.52 -5.25 -14.12
C VAL A 688 -0.42 -6.42 -13.87
N THR A 689 0.08 -7.48 -13.27
CA THR A 689 -0.65 -8.73 -12.98
C THR A 689 -0.86 -8.94 -11.48
N GLY A 690 0.10 -8.52 -10.67
CA GLY A 690 0.05 -8.73 -9.24
C GLY A 690 1.09 -7.94 -8.47
N GLY A 691 1.18 -8.27 -7.19
CA GLY A 691 2.14 -7.66 -6.29
C GLY A 691 2.38 -8.51 -5.05
N ALA A 692 3.48 -8.21 -4.36
CA ALA A 692 3.85 -8.85 -3.10
C ALA A 692 4.30 -7.80 -2.07
N GLY A 693 4.10 -8.09 -0.79
CA GLY A 693 4.45 -7.20 0.32
C GLY A 693 4.14 -7.80 1.70
N LEU A 694 4.70 -7.18 2.74
CA LEU A 694 4.54 -7.59 4.15
C LEU A 694 3.22 -7.10 4.80
N THR A 695 2.58 -6.09 4.21
CA THR A 695 1.39 -5.42 4.78
C THR A 695 0.27 -5.33 3.74
N ASP A 696 -0.85 -4.65 4.08
CA ASP A 696 -1.92 -4.34 3.12
C ASP A 696 -1.43 -3.47 1.93
N GLY A 697 -0.18 -2.97 1.96
CA GLY A 697 0.47 -2.28 0.85
C GLY A 697 1.42 -3.19 0.07
N THR A 698 1.45 -2.99 -1.26
CA THR A 698 2.34 -3.69 -2.18
C THR A 698 3.74 -3.06 -2.16
N ASP A 699 4.77 -3.86 -1.89
CA ASP A 699 6.17 -3.43 -1.89
C ASP A 699 6.83 -3.69 -3.27
N LYS A 700 6.44 -4.80 -3.92
CA LYS A 700 6.92 -5.23 -5.24
C LYS A 700 5.76 -5.37 -6.21
N THR A 701 5.86 -4.73 -7.38
CA THR A 701 4.89 -4.91 -8.47
C THR A 701 5.41 -5.92 -9.47
N TYR A 702 4.57 -6.85 -9.90
CA TYR A 702 4.90 -7.81 -10.95
C TYR A 702 4.18 -7.45 -12.24
N ILE A 703 4.90 -7.61 -13.35
CA ILE A 703 4.36 -7.44 -14.69
C ILE A 703 4.63 -8.69 -15.54
N THR A 704 3.65 -9.04 -16.37
CA THR A 704 3.90 -9.86 -17.57
C THR A 704 4.45 -8.92 -18.65
N PRO A 705 5.62 -9.21 -19.24
CA PRO A 705 6.17 -8.36 -20.28
C PRO A 705 5.32 -8.42 -21.55
N TYR A 706 5.19 -7.29 -22.24
CA TYR A 706 4.26 -7.19 -23.36
C TYR A 706 4.65 -8.07 -24.54
N PHE A 707 5.95 -8.35 -24.75
CA PHE A 707 6.37 -9.26 -25.81
C PHE A 707 5.78 -10.68 -25.64
N ALA A 708 5.73 -11.19 -24.40
CA ALA A 708 5.15 -12.50 -24.10
C ALA A 708 3.61 -12.44 -24.19
N LEU A 709 3.01 -11.38 -23.64
CA LEU A 709 1.57 -11.15 -23.71
C LEU A 709 1.07 -11.02 -25.15
N LYS A 710 1.82 -10.32 -26.00
CA LYS A 710 1.54 -10.18 -27.44
C LYS A 710 1.50 -11.53 -28.13
N ASN A 711 2.47 -12.41 -27.86
CA ASN A 711 2.48 -13.77 -28.42
C ASN A 711 1.23 -14.57 -28.00
N ALA A 712 0.79 -14.44 -26.74
CA ALA A 712 -0.42 -15.08 -26.25
C ALA A 712 -1.70 -14.54 -26.92
N ILE A 713 -1.78 -13.22 -27.10
CA ILE A 713 -2.88 -12.56 -27.82
C ILE A 713 -2.92 -13.00 -29.28
N GLU A 714 -1.78 -12.97 -29.98
CA GLU A 714 -1.70 -13.30 -31.41
C GLU A 714 -2.00 -14.77 -31.70
N ARG A 715 -1.71 -15.68 -30.76
CA ARG A 715 -2.15 -17.08 -30.85
C ARG A 715 -3.67 -17.22 -30.95
N LYS A 716 -4.43 -16.33 -30.30
CA LYS A 716 -5.90 -16.34 -30.29
C LYS A 716 -6.50 -15.41 -31.34
N TYR A 717 -5.90 -14.23 -31.53
CA TYR A 717 -6.33 -13.17 -32.43
C TYR A 717 -5.13 -12.67 -33.27
N PRO A 718 -4.75 -13.39 -34.34
CA PRO A 718 -3.54 -13.10 -35.12
C PRO A 718 -3.53 -11.73 -35.79
N SER A 719 -4.70 -11.15 -36.02
CA SER A 719 -4.87 -9.84 -36.66
C SER A 719 -5.14 -8.71 -35.67
N ALA A 720 -5.04 -8.98 -34.36
CA ALA A 720 -5.24 -7.96 -33.35
C ALA A 720 -4.04 -7.00 -33.28
N TYR A 721 -4.33 -5.71 -33.21
CA TYR A 721 -3.30 -4.68 -33.03
C TYR A 721 -3.77 -3.57 -32.09
N PRO A 722 -2.87 -2.96 -31.31
CA PRO A 722 -3.19 -1.80 -30.48
C PRO A 722 -3.78 -0.68 -31.33
N LEU A 723 -4.90 -0.11 -30.88
CA LEU A 723 -5.55 0.99 -31.56
C LEU A 723 -4.63 2.22 -31.61
N PRO A 724 -4.23 2.71 -32.80
CA PRO A 724 -3.34 3.87 -32.91
C PRO A 724 -4.05 5.16 -32.50
N ALA A 725 -3.29 6.23 -32.27
CA ALA A 725 -3.80 7.57 -31.99
C ALA A 725 -4.85 8.03 -33.01
N ALA A 726 -5.78 8.88 -32.59
CA ALA A 726 -6.55 9.69 -33.53
C ALA A 726 -5.58 10.71 -34.16
N ILE A 727 -5.53 10.76 -35.49
CA ILE A 727 -4.77 11.76 -36.26
C ILE A 727 -5.49 13.10 -36.15
#